data_AF-A0A971J875-F1
#
_entry.id   AF-A0A971J875-F1
#
_cell.length_a   1.000
_cell.length_b   1.000
_cell.length_c   1.000
_cell.angle_alpha   90.00
_cell.angle_beta   90.00
_cell.angle_gamma   90.00
#
_symmetry.space_group_name_H-M   'P 1'
#
loop_
_entity.id
_entity.type
_entity.pdbx_description
1 polymer ?
#
loop_
_entity_poly.entity_id
_entity_poly.type
_entity_poly.pdbx_seq_one_letter_code
_entity_poly.pdbx_strand_id
1 'polypeptide(L)'
;MITIGLDEFGHFISSDSSLSLVGGFVYTGDDYDEEKNRLEVFLQEECNKMGVCYPNDMHLNLGGTNRYAVSRFEREIEEPLSRYFRANGKYHLICMIKSRNGRNDYKNISNLLDDTQANNLYEHMVLSLLNNGIFHCLDFIDEDHVRIEIPTRVSVIEGTNSARIREFISLGYSYKVDNKNGSDYYRFFSTDQKTFKTGLSTMVMGSPRKSSLHFDSLNIGPIDYNNANSRMPFLYLSDIVCNWLKRRFDMSAKDYSIASVEHQALMFTGNKPYLWVYDDIDRVYTDIFRKFIDRRLIEVLMDLYDARMSTSDFVDYYRKKWFSMIESNIRLCYDRISIGTYIAQLDRFYLQDNIFYDKGIYVLEKLMDIIRDDYDYIRSDYKYRLADIGVRAYNHKGSTIETNPYVRIYEELKDMVPIEEYLGTTTRIVQTHINEFDFKAALEKQKYNLECHDILKEARKDIACLYSADGNSNYRSVPRGRALSSLGQCYAFIGDRTALNYFLEAIEEFGDDKGNAAITYSHLLNHASHMKDRELFEKYSREYFGNYTSITELCHSIFQEERIQPYKLYTCLKALNCIYADELDSAFVEKLKNKILNLKCNTVDHPWELIYKNLGILLYKKNNKDASKIMQKAASCVKRADNTIKAINLFTVIQDYFYSGNIKCLEKSIREFEKWLDETPSISKHFSDAFSGNVSEIYRNLENKFTFIFA
;
A
#
# COMPACT_ATOMS: atom_id res chain seq x y z
N MET A 1 -20.61 28.24 -4.52
CA MET A 1 -19.41 28.74 -5.24
C MET A 1 -18.24 28.85 -4.28
N ILE A 2 -16.98 28.83 -4.74
CA ILE A 2 -15.81 29.02 -3.86
C ILE A 2 -14.88 30.16 -4.29
N THR A 3 -14.37 30.90 -3.31
CA THR A 3 -13.27 31.87 -3.47
C THR A 3 -12.07 31.39 -2.67
N ILE A 4 -10.94 31.15 -3.33
CA ILE A 4 -9.69 30.69 -2.72
C ILE A 4 -8.69 31.84 -2.67
N GLY A 5 -8.32 32.26 -1.47
CA GLY A 5 -7.26 33.24 -1.24
C GLY A 5 -6.03 32.57 -0.65
N LEU A 6 -4.86 32.75 -1.25
CA LEU A 6 -3.60 32.16 -0.80
C LEU A 6 -2.51 33.23 -0.67
N ASP A 7 -1.60 33.01 0.26
CA ASP A 7 -0.31 33.70 0.37
C ASP A 7 0.75 32.67 0.84
N GLU A 8 2.00 33.09 0.93
CA GLU A 8 3.13 32.23 1.26
C GLU A 8 3.85 32.64 2.54
N PHE A 9 4.55 31.66 3.12
CA PHE A 9 5.58 31.94 4.10
C PHE A 9 6.78 31.03 3.88
N GLY A 10 7.99 31.60 4.03
CA GLY A 10 9.26 30.87 3.97
C GLY A 10 10.13 31.20 2.77
N HIS A 11 11.32 30.60 2.75
CA HIS A 11 12.26 30.73 1.64
C HIS A 11 12.09 29.55 0.67
N PHE A 12 11.74 29.86 -0.58
CA PHE A 12 11.50 28.85 -1.62
C PHE A 12 12.69 28.71 -2.58
N ILE A 13 13.79 29.42 -2.30
CA ILE A 13 15.00 29.54 -3.15
C ILE A 13 16.24 28.93 -2.46
N SER A 14 16.26 28.84 -1.12
CA SER A 14 17.35 28.23 -0.36
C SER A 14 16.98 26.82 0.09
N SER A 15 17.99 25.94 0.15
CA SER A 15 17.87 24.58 0.69
C SER A 15 17.80 24.54 2.22
N ASP A 16 17.68 25.70 2.88
CA ASP A 16 17.67 25.77 4.33
C ASP A 16 16.39 25.20 4.92
N SER A 17 16.55 24.53 6.05
CA SER A 17 15.52 23.81 6.84
C SER A 17 14.41 24.68 7.44
N SER A 18 14.23 25.91 6.95
CA SER A 18 13.15 26.79 7.40
C SER A 18 11.79 26.29 6.94
N LEU A 19 10.75 26.53 7.75
CA LEU A 19 9.36 26.29 7.41
C LEU A 19 9.00 27.00 6.10
N SER A 20 8.51 26.24 5.12
CA SER A 20 7.88 26.80 3.91
C SER A 20 6.45 26.29 3.81
N LEU A 21 5.50 27.20 3.64
CA LEU A 21 4.08 26.90 3.46
C LEU A 21 3.43 27.87 2.51
N VAL A 22 2.35 27.41 1.89
CA VAL A 22 1.36 28.24 1.20
C VAL A 22 0.05 28.08 1.96
N GLY A 23 -0.59 29.16 2.36
CA GLY A 23 -1.80 29.10 3.16
C GLY A 23 -2.70 30.31 2.98
N GLY A 24 -3.94 30.19 3.45
CA GLY A 24 -4.93 31.23 3.32
C GLY A 24 -6.32 30.71 3.63
N PHE A 25 -7.32 31.13 2.87
CA PHE A 25 -8.72 30.83 3.14
C PHE A 25 -9.48 30.30 1.91
N VAL A 26 -10.58 29.60 2.20
CA VAL A 26 -11.67 29.34 1.26
C VAL A 26 -12.92 30.00 1.81
N TYR A 27 -13.56 30.84 1.00
CA TYR A 27 -14.86 31.44 1.28
C TYR A 27 -15.92 30.79 0.40
N THR A 28 -16.99 30.29 1.02
CA THR A 28 -18.06 29.51 0.34
C THR A 28 -19.33 30.33 0.08
N GLY A 29 -19.29 31.65 0.28
CA GLY A 29 -20.44 32.53 0.04
C GLY A 29 -20.55 33.02 -1.39
N ASP A 30 -21.80 33.13 -1.86
CA ASP A 30 -22.11 33.64 -3.20
C ASP A 30 -21.99 35.17 -3.32
N ASP A 31 -21.95 35.87 -2.19
CA ASP A 31 -21.92 37.33 -2.01
C ASP A 31 -20.50 37.91 -1.93
N TYR A 32 -19.69 37.62 -2.93
CA TYR A 32 -18.25 37.97 -2.98
C TYR A 32 -17.97 39.47 -2.91
N ASP A 33 -18.68 40.29 -3.70
CA ASP A 33 -18.42 41.73 -3.76
C ASP A 33 -18.89 42.41 -2.46
N GLU A 34 -20.03 41.99 -1.91
CA GLU A 34 -20.51 42.46 -0.61
C GLU A 34 -19.59 42.03 0.52
N GLU A 35 -19.11 40.79 0.52
CA GLU A 35 -18.17 40.30 1.53
C GLU A 35 -16.84 41.04 1.47
N LYS A 36 -16.34 41.33 0.28
CA LYS A 36 -15.11 42.12 0.10
C LYS A 36 -15.22 43.49 0.75
N ASN A 37 -16.36 44.16 0.60
CA ASN A 37 -16.66 45.44 1.24
C ASN A 37 -16.78 45.30 2.77
N ARG A 38 -17.47 44.26 3.26
CA ARG A 38 -17.58 44.00 4.71
C ARG A 38 -16.22 43.75 5.35
N LEU A 39 -15.36 43.00 4.66
CA LEU A 39 -14.01 42.71 5.10
C LEU A 39 -13.13 43.96 5.12
N GLU A 40 -13.25 44.83 4.12
CA GLU A 40 -12.57 46.13 4.11
C GLU A 40 -12.97 46.99 5.31
N VAL A 41 -14.27 47.13 5.55
CA VAL A 41 -14.80 47.89 6.69
C VAL A 41 -14.32 47.28 8.01
N PHE A 42 -14.39 45.95 8.15
CA PHE A 42 -13.88 45.24 9.33
C PHE A 42 -12.40 45.55 9.59
N LEU A 43 -11.53 45.42 8.57
CA LEU A 43 -10.10 45.67 8.73
C LEU A 43 -9.80 47.14 9.09
N GLN A 44 -10.52 48.09 8.49
CA GLN A 44 -10.42 49.51 8.82
C GLN A 44 -10.81 49.79 10.28
N GLU A 45 -11.96 49.24 10.73
CA GLU A 45 -12.43 49.40 12.10
C GLU A 45 -11.47 48.80 13.13
N GLU A 46 -10.95 47.60 12.88
CA GLU A 46 -10.01 46.94 13.78
C GLU A 46 -8.66 47.66 13.83
N CYS A 47 -8.13 48.13 12.70
CA CYS A 47 -6.93 48.96 12.68
C CYS A 47 -7.12 50.25 13.52
N ASN A 48 -8.26 50.92 13.36
CA ASN A 48 -8.59 52.12 14.14
C ASN A 48 -8.67 51.83 15.65
N LYS A 49 -9.29 50.70 16.07
CA LYS A 49 -9.35 50.27 17.48
C LYS A 49 -7.96 49.98 18.05
N MET A 50 -7.07 49.41 17.24
CA MET A 50 -5.67 49.12 17.61
C MET A 50 -4.76 50.37 17.52
N GLY A 51 -5.25 51.49 17.00
CA GLY A 51 -4.44 52.71 16.81
C GLY A 51 -3.31 52.51 15.79
N VAL A 52 -3.55 51.73 14.75
CA VAL A 52 -2.62 51.51 13.62
C VAL A 52 -3.28 51.98 12.31
N CYS A 53 -2.48 52.34 11.30
CA CYS A 53 -2.99 52.88 10.04
C CYS A 53 -3.37 51.77 9.04
N TYR A 54 -4.63 51.71 8.61
CA TYR A 54 -5.04 50.86 7.49
C TYR A 54 -4.67 51.47 6.13
N PRO A 55 -4.14 50.69 5.15
CA PRO A 55 -3.59 49.34 5.29
C PRO A 55 -2.08 49.34 5.66
N ASN A 56 -1.45 50.52 5.70
CA ASN A 56 -0.01 50.73 5.87
C ASN A 56 0.66 49.93 6.98
N ASP A 57 0.03 49.81 8.14
CA ASP A 57 0.60 49.20 9.34
C ASP A 57 0.24 47.72 9.50
N MET A 58 -0.44 47.13 8.51
CA MET A 58 -0.72 45.69 8.48
C MET A 58 0.48 44.87 8.02
N HIS A 59 1.43 45.49 7.31
CA HIS A 59 2.64 44.85 6.81
C HIS A 59 3.87 45.78 6.95
N LEU A 60 5.06 45.19 7.03
CA LEU A 60 6.31 45.95 7.13
C LEU A 60 6.55 46.80 5.88
N ASN A 61 6.84 48.09 6.08
CA ASN A 61 7.29 48.95 5.00
C ASN A 61 8.76 48.68 4.62
N LEU A 62 9.19 49.20 3.46
CA LEU A 62 10.54 48.98 2.93
C LEU A 62 11.69 49.41 3.87
N GLY A 63 11.42 50.36 4.79
CA GLY A 63 12.39 50.84 5.77
C GLY A 63 12.30 50.14 7.14
N GLY A 64 11.32 49.25 7.34
CA GLY A 64 11.02 48.61 8.62
C GLY A 64 10.63 49.58 9.74
N THR A 65 10.26 50.82 9.42
CA THR A 65 10.02 51.88 10.42
C THR A 65 8.72 51.70 11.19
N ASN A 66 7.76 50.97 10.62
CA ASN A 66 6.46 50.66 11.24
C ASN A 66 6.42 49.32 12.00
N ARG A 67 7.58 48.70 12.29
CA ARG A 67 7.66 47.38 12.92
C ARG A 67 6.82 47.22 14.20
N TYR A 68 6.81 48.25 15.06
CA TYR A 68 6.01 48.21 16.29
C TYR A 68 4.51 48.15 16.00
N ALA A 69 4.02 48.91 15.02
CA ALA A 69 2.62 48.92 14.61
C ALA A 69 2.21 47.58 13.99
N VAL A 70 3.05 47.01 13.12
CA VAL A 70 2.83 45.68 12.53
C VAL A 70 2.77 44.60 13.60
N SER A 71 3.74 44.55 14.52
CA SER A 71 3.73 43.60 15.63
C SER A 71 2.50 43.73 16.53
N ARG A 72 1.98 44.96 16.68
CA ARG A 72 0.74 45.21 17.42
C ARG A 72 -0.47 44.66 16.67
N PHE A 73 -0.60 45.01 15.39
CA PHE A 73 -1.67 44.51 14.52
C PHE A 73 -1.72 42.98 14.53
N GLU A 74 -0.60 42.33 14.26
CA GLU A 74 -0.50 40.86 14.20
C GLU A 74 -0.84 40.15 15.53
N ARG A 75 -0.69 40.84 16.67
CA ARG A 75 -1.03 40.30 18.00
C ARG A 75 -2.51 40.51 18.34
N GLU A 76 -3.09 41.63 17.90
CA GLU A 76 -4.42 42.06 18.30
C GLU A 76 -5.52 41.65 17.30
N ILE A 77 -5.18 41.38 16.02
CA ILE A 77 -6.16 41.03 14.97
C ILE A 77 -6.77 39.63 15.10
N GLU A 78 -6.09 38.72 15.79
CA GLU A 78 -6.47 37.31 15.82
C GLU A 78 -7.87 37.07 16.41
N GLU A 79 -8.15 37.59 17.61
CA GLU A 79 -9.43 37.37 18.28
C GLU A 79 -10.62 38.04 17.56
N PRO A 80 -10.52 39.32 17.11
CA PRO A 80 -11.53 39.93 16.25
C PRO A 80 -11.79 39.13 14.97
N LEU A 81 -10.73 38.67 14.29
CA LEU A 81 -10.87 37.91 13.05
C LEU A 81 -11.52 36.54 13.28
N SER A 82 -11.17 35.85 14.36
CA SER A 82 -11.84 34.60 14.75
C SER A 82 -13.33 34.79 14.98
N ARG A 83 -13.72 35.88 15.68
CA ARG A 83 -15.13 36.22 15.89
C ARG A 83 -15.83 36.54 14.57
N TYR A 84 -15.18 37.28 13.69
CA TYR A 84 -15.70 37.61 12.35
C TYR A 84 -15.96 36.33 11.54
N PHE A 85 -14.98 35.43 11.45
CA PHE A 85 -15.11 34.16 10.73
C PHE A 85 -16.23 33.28 11.28
N ARG A 86 -16.31 33.12 12.61
CA ARG A 86 -17.35 32.32 13.26
C ARG A 86 -18.74 32.92 13.08
N ALA A 87 -18.87 34.24 13.13
CA ALA A 87 -20.14 34.93 12.92
C ALA A 87 -20.60 34.86 11.45
N ASN A 88 -19.66 34.95 10.51
CA ASN A 88 -19.95 34.83 9.08
C ASN A 88 -20.30 33.38 8.69
N GLY A 89 -19.57 32.40 9.23
CA GLY A 89 -19.85 30.98 9.06
C GLY A 89 -19.45 30.38 7.70
N LYS A 90 -18.88 31.16 6.78
CA LYS A 90 -18.51 30.69 5.42
C LYS A 90 -17.00 30.62 5.15
N TYR A 91 -16.18 30.90 6.16
CA TYR A 91 -14.72 30.88 6.04
C TYR A 91 -14.13 29.56 6.50
N HIS A 92 -13.24 28.99 5.69
CA HIS A 92 -12.42 27.83 5.99
C HIS A 92 -10.95 28.21 5.82
N LEU A 93 -10.05 27.62 6.62
CA LEU A 93 -8.61 27.78 6.37
C LEU A 93 -8.12 26.71 5.41
N ILE A 94 -7.20 27.07 4.53
CA ILE A 94 -6.54 26.16 3.57
C ILE A 94 -5.02 26.31 3.67
N CYS A 95 -4.27 25.21 3.61
CA CYS A 95 -2.82 25.23 3.74
C CYS A 95 -2.16 24.04 3.04
N MET A 96 -0.97 24.27 2.50
CA MET A 96 0.00 23.24 2.11
C MET A 96 1.36 23.56 2.72
N ILE A 97 1.84 22.66 3.59
CA ILE A 97 3.14 22.78 4.24
C ILE A 97 4.17 21.89 3.57
N LYS A 98 5.41 22.37 3.35
CA LYS A 98 6.49 21.56 2.79
C LYS A 98 7.01 20.57 3.82
N SER A 99 7.02 19.27 3.49
CA SER A 99 7.68 18.28 4.35
C SER A 99 9.20 18.46 4.31
N ARG A 100 9.91 17.87 5.29
CA ARG A 100 11.38 17.85 5.28
C ARG A 100 11.95 17.08 4.08
N ASN A 101 11.21 16.09 3.59
CA ASN A 101 11.59 15.29 2.44
C ASN A 101 11.16 15.93 1.12
N GLY A 102 10.11 16.75 1.11
CA GLY A 102 9.49 17.25 -0.13
C GLY A 102 8.98 16.11 -1.00
N ARG A 103 8.83 16.40 -2.30
CA ARG A 103 8.42 15.42 -3.32
C ARG A 103 9.61 14.89 -4.09
N ASN A 104 9.64 13.58 -4.36
CA ASN A 104 10.74 12.96 -5.09
C ASN A 104 10.60 13.08 -6.60
N ASP A 105 9.39 13.26 -7.13
CA ASP A 105 9.12 13.41 -8.56
C ASP A 105 9.55 14.76 -9.15
N TYR A 106 9.92 15.73 -8.30
CA TYR A 106 10.44 17.04 -8.67
C TYR A 106 11.92 17.24 -8.30
N LYS A 107 12.69 16.16 -8.08
CA LYS A 107 14.12 16.22 -7.73
C LYS A 107 15.00 15.54 -8.77
N ASN A 108 16.14 16.15 -9.06
CA ASN A 108 17.13 15.68 -10.03
C ASN A 108 16.52 15.43 -11.41
N ILE A 109 15.57 16.29 -11.80
CA ILE A 109 14.91 16.26 -13.11
C ILE A 109 15.35 17.47 -13.95
N SER A 110 14.59 17.78 -15.01
CA SER A 110 14.86 18.98 -15.81
C SER A 110 14.87 20.24 -14.92
N ASN A 111 15.81 21.15 -15.19
CA ASN A 111 15.89 22.45 -14.51
C ASN A 111 14.61 23.29 -14.62
N LEU A 112 13.75 23.00 -15.61
CA LEU A 112 12.43 23.63 -15.75
C LEU A 112 11.43 23.22 -14.65
N LEU A 113 11.64 22.06 -14.03
CA LEU A 113 10.69 21.46 -13.08
C LEU A 113 11.36 21.08 -11.75
N ASP A 114 12.68 21.14 -11.63
CA ASP A 114 13.34 20.74 -10.39
C ASP A 114 13.08 21.76 -9.27
N ASP A 115 12.61 21.30 -8.11
CA ASP A 115 12.25 22.13 -6.95
C ASP A 115 13.42 22.94 -6.38
N THR A 116 14.67 22.58 -6.70
CA THR A 116 15.88 23.31 -6.25
C THR A 116 16.22 24.52 -7.12
N GLN A 117 15.53 24.68 -8.24
CA GLN A 117 15.77 25.72 -9.24
C GLN A 117 14.76 26.86 -9.10
N ALA A 118 15.27 28.09 -9.12
CA ALA A 118 14.53 29.33 -9.06
C ALA A 118 13.37 29.32 -8.04
N ASN A 119 12.12 29.48 -8.51
CA ASN A 119 10.91 29.43 -7.68
C ASN A 119 10.00 28.24 -8.01
N ASN A 120 10.52 27.19 -8.65
CA ASN A 120 9.72 26.04 -9.05
C ASN A 120 8.97 25.44 -7.86
N LEU A 121 9.63 25.31 -6.70
CA LEU A 121 8.99 24.82 -5.47
C LEU A 121 7.76 25.64 -5.05
N TYR A 122 7.83 26.97 -5.14
CA TYR A 122 6.68 27.83 -4.82
C TYR A 122 5.54 27.57 -5.79
N GLU A 123 5.82 27.59 -7.09
CA GLU A 123 4.83 27.35 -8.13
C GLU A 123 4.16 25.99 -7.94
N HIS A 124 4.94 24.93 -7.72
CA HIS A 124 4.42 23.59 -7.48
C HIS A 124 3.58 23.50 -6.21
N MET A 125 3.96 24.16 -5.11
CA MET A 125 3.18 24.15 -3.87
C MET A 125 1.84 24.88 -4.04
N VAL A 126 1.83 26.08 -4.63
CA VAL A 126 0.57 26.82 -4.86
C VAL A 126 -0.33 26.07 -5.83
N LEU A 127 0.22 25.58 -6.94
CA LEU A 127 -0.52 24.80 -7.93
C LEU A 127 -1.05 23.48 -7.35
N SER A 128 -0.28 22.81 -6.49
CA SER A 128 -0.75 21.59 -5.81
C SER A 128 -1.86 21.89 -4.81
N LEU A 129 -1.77 23.00 -4.06
CA LEU A 129 -2.83 23.42 -3.14
C LEU A 129 -4.12 23.79 -3.87
N LEU A 130 -4.03 24.54 -4.98
CA LEU A 130 -5.18 24.83 -5.85
C LEU A 130 -5.74 23.54 -6.45
N ASN A 131 -4.88 22.64 -6.92
CA ASN A 131 -5.30 21.36 -7.47
C ASN A 131 -6.07 20.52 -6.44
N ASN A 132 -5.61 20.51 -5.18
CA ASN A 132 -6.28 19.78 -4.12
C ASN A 132 -7.59 20.45 -3.71
N GLY A 133 -7.60 21.77 -3.53
CA GLY A 133 -8.79 22.54 -3.15
C GLY A 133 -9.90 22.51 -4.20
N ILE A 134 -9.56 22.52 -5.49
CA ILE A 134 -10.54 22.59 -6.59
C ILE A 134 -10.96 21.19 -7.09
N PHE A 135 -10.03 20.24 -7.19
CA PHE A 135 -10.27 18.96 -7.86
C PHE A 135 -10.18 17.73 -6.96
N HIS A 136 -9.49 17.82 -5.81
CA HIS A 136 -9.24 16.66 -4.93
C HIS A 136 -9.73 16.91 -3.51
N CYS A 137 -10.86 17.62 -3.37
CA CYS A 137 -11.55 17.86 -2.11
C CYS A 137 -13.02 17.51 -2.27
N LEU A 138 -13.51 16.53 -1.49
CA LEU A 138 -14.88 16.06 -1.61
C LEU A 138 -15.91 17.15 -1.28
N ASP A 139 -15.60 18.01 -0.30
CA ASP A 139 -16.50 19.07 0.16
C ASP A 139 -16.71 20.18 -0.91
N PHE A 140 -15.86 20.24 -1.94
CA PHE A 140 -15.91 21.23 -3.01
C PHE A 140 -16.09 20.62 -4.40
N ILE A 141 -16.44 19.33 -4.48
CA ILE A 141 -16.47 18.63 -5.77
C ILE A 141 -17.62 19.09 -6.68
N ASP A 142 -18.71 19.56 -6.08
CA ASP A 142 -19.89 20.05 -6.79
C ASP A 142 -19.82 21.57 -7.06
N GLU A 143 -18.73 22.23 -6.65
CA GLU A 143 -18.58 23.69 -6.72
C GLU A 143 -18.05 24.14 -8.09
N ASP A 144 -18.95 24.41 -9.04
CA ASP A 144 -18.59 24.70 -10.43
C ASP A 144 -18.12 26.13 -10.70
N HIS A 145 -18.17 27.03 -9.72
CA HIS A 145 -17.68 28.41 -9.85
C HIS A 145 -16.55 28.70 -8.87
N VAL A 146 -15.40 29.15 -9.40
CA VAL A 146 -14.17 29.39 -8.65
C VAL A 146 -13.66 30.82 -8.87
N ARG A 147 -13.25 31.47 -7.77
CA ARG A 147 -12.51 32.74 -7.76
C ARG A 147 -11.18 32.56 -7.06
N ILE A 148 -10.15 33.25 -7.55
CA ILE A 148 -8.78 33.12 -7.02
C ILE A 148 -8.21 34.49 -6.66
N GLU A 149 -7.63 34.58 -5.45
CA GLU A 149 -7.02 35.78 -4.86
C GLU A 149 -5.59 35.44 -4.38
N ILE A 150 -4.57 35.73 -5.19
CA ILE A 150 -3.18 35.36 -4.89
C ILE A 150 -2.25 36.56 -5.14
N PRO A 151 -1.38 36.94 -4.18
CA PRO A 151 -0.43 37.99 -4.40
C PRO A 151 0.68 37.56 -5.37
N THR A 152 1.21 38.51 -6.16
CA THR A 152 2.37 38.21 -7.02
C THR A 152 3.62 38.01 -6.17
N ARG A 153 4.33 36.89 -6.40
CA ARG A 153 5.60 36.62 -5.73
C ARG A 153 6.77 37.32 -6.42
N VAL A 154 7.63 37.91 -5.61
CA VAL A 154 8.87 38.56 -6.06
C VAL A 154 10.07 38.01 -5.31
N SER A 155 11.12 37.68 -6.05
CA SER A 155 12.39 37.19 -5.51
C SER A 155 13.47 38.24 -5.67
N VAL A 156 14.13 38.62 -4.57
CA VAL A 156 15.19 39.62 -4.57
C VAL A 156 16.53 38.92 -4.36
N ILE A 157 17.45 39.10 -5.29
CA ILE A 157 18.76 38.46 -5.31
C ILE A 157 19.85 39.53 -5.36
N GLU A 158 20.85 39.42 -4.48
CA GLU A 158 22.01 40.31 -4.50
C GLU A 158 22.84 40.12 -5.79
N GLY A 159 23.30 41.24 -6.37
CA GLY A 159 24.08 41.28 -7.61
C GLY A 159 25.39 40.48 -7.55
N THR A 160 25.90 40.21 -6.35
CA THR A 160 27.08 39.37 -6.10
C THR A 160 26.81 37.88 -6.37
N ASN A 161 25.54 37.43 -6.37
CA ASN A 161 25.16 36.05 -6.60
C ASN A 161 24.91 35.75 -8.09
N SER A 162 25.97 35.87 -8.90
CA SER A 162 25.92 35.69 -10.36
C SER A 162 25.44 34.30 -10.80
N ALA A 163 25.60 33.28 -9.95
CA ALA A 163 25.10 31.93 -10.24
C ALA A 163 23.57 31.90 -10.24
N ARG A 164 22.92 32.36 -9.17
CA ARG A 164 21.46 32.41 -9.09
C ARG A 164 20.84 33.39 -10.08
N ILE A 165 21.46 34.53 -10.33
CA ILE A 165 20.99 35.47 -11.36
C ILE A 165 20.95 34.79 -12.73
N ARG A 166 22.01 34.07 -13.11
CA ARG A 166 22.05 33.33 -14.39
C ARG A 166 21.00 32.22 -14.46
N GLU A 167 20.74 31.54 -13.36
CA GLU A 167 19.71 30.50 -13.27
C GLU A 167 18.31 31.07 -13.56
N PHE A 168 17.93 32.16 -12.91
CA PHE A 168 16.64 32.80 -13.16
C PHE A 168 16.52 33.33 -14.59
N ILE A 169 17.57 33.94 -15.14
CA ILE A 169 17.58 34.46 -16.51
C ILE A 169 17.48 33.31 -17.52
N SER A 170 18.20 32.20 -17.31
CA SER A 170 18.17 31.06 -18.25
C SER A 170 16.83 30.33 -18.24
N LEU A 171 16.09 30.39 -17.13
CA LEU A 171 14.73 29.90 -17.00
C LEU A 171 13.66 30.90 -17.48
N GLY A 172 14.06 32.09 -17.95
CA GLY A 172 13.17 33.05 -18.61
C GLY A 172 12.39 33.98 -17.67
N TYR A 173 12.77 34.08 -16.39
CA TYR A 173 12.09 34.98 -15.46
C TYR A 173 12.32 36.46 -15.81
N SER A 174 11.25 37.25 -15.76
CA SER A 174 11.34 38.70 -15.92
C SER A 174 11.95 39.35 -14.67
N TYR A 175 12.77 40.38 -14.85
CA TYR A 175 13.44 41.04 -13.73
C TYR A 175 13.57 42.56 -13.88
N LYS A 176 13.79 43.24 -12.75
CA LYS A 176 14.22 44.64 -12.65
C LYS A 176 15.47 44.71 -11.78
N VAL A 177 16.35 45.69 -12.05
CA VAL A 177 17.54 45.95 -11.25
C VAL A 177 17.30 47.19 -10.41
N ASP A 178 17.40 47.04 -9.09
CA ASP A 178 17.32 48.12 -8.12
C ASP A 178 18.72 48.39 -7.57
N ASN A 179 19.20 49.63 -7.62
CA ASN A 179 20.46 50.01 -6.96
C ASN A 179 20.15 50.54 -5.55
N LYS A 180 20.66 49.86 -4.51
CA LYS A 180 20.51 50.28 -3.11
C LYS A 180 21.88 50.31 -2.44
N ASN A 181 22.23 51.47 -1.88
CA ASN A 181 23.49 51.68 -1.15
C ASN A 181 24.75 51.23 -1.92
N GLY A 182 24.78 51.43 -3.25
CA GLY A 182 25.92 51.06 -4.10
C GLY A 182 26.01 49.57 -4.46
N SER A 183 25.02 48.76 -4.09
CA SER A 183 24.89 47.37 -4.50
C SER A 183 23.66 47.17 -5.39
N ASP A 184 23.82 46.39 -6.46
CA ASP A 184 22.72 46.03 -7.35
C ASP A 184 21.91 44.86 -6.75
N TYR A 185 20.60 44.97 -6.79
CA TYR A 185 19.66 43.93 -6.40
C TYR A 185 18.77 43.58 -7.60
N TYR A 186 18.73 42.30 -7.95
CA TYR A 186 17.90 41.78 -9.03
C TYR A 186 16.57 41.31 -8.46
N ARG A 187 15.49 41.96 -8.89
CA ARG A 187 14.13 41.66 -8.51
C ARG A 187 13.47 40.83 -9.61
N PHE A 188 13.33 39.53 -9.40
CA PHE A 188 12.68 38.60 -10.31
C PHE A 188 11.19 38.45 -9.99
N PHE A 189 10.33 38.67 -10.98
CA PHE A 189 8.89 38.48 -10.88
C PHE A 189 8.59 37.01 -11.14
N SER A 190 8.24 36.30 -10.07
CA SER A 190 8.23 34.84 -10.06
C SER A 190 6.93 34.30 -10.63
N THR A 191 5.80 34.88 -10.25
CA THR A 191 4.48 34.48 -10.75
C THR A 191 3.66 35.67 -11.20
N ASP A 192 2.89 35.46 -12.26
CA ASP A 192 1.89 36.40 -12.76
C ASP A 192 0.59 35.65 -13.10
N GLN A 193 -0.40 36.41 -13.59
CA GLN A 193 -1.68 35.84 -14.00
C GLN A 193 -1.56 34.78 -15.11
N LYS A 194 -0.55 34.86 -15.99
CA LYS A 194 -0.35 33.92 -17.09
C LYS A 194 0.21 32.58 -16.59
N THR A 195 1.12 32.61 -15.61
CA THR A 195 1.64 31.39 -14.97
C THR A 195 0.51 30.56 -14.39
N PHE A 196 -0.32 31.16 -13.54
CA PHE A 196 -1.45 30.47 -12.92
C PHE A 196 -2.51 30.06 -13.92
N LYS A 197 -2.83 30.91 -14.92
CA LYS A 197 -3.76 30.54 -16.00
C LYS A 197 -3.28 29.28 -16.72
N THR A 198 -1.99 29.19 -17.03
CA THR A 198 -1.41 28.02 -17.73
C THR A 198 -1.46 26.76 -16.87
N GLY A 199 -1.05 26.86 -15.60
CA GLY A 199 -1.10 25.74 -14.66
C GLY A 199 -2.53 25.23 -14.44
N LEU A 200 -3.47 26.14 -14.15
CA LEU A 200 -4.88 25.80 -13.95
C LEU A 200 -5.51 25.21 -15.21
N SER A 201 -5.24 25.78 -16.40
CA SER A 201 -5.77 25.25 -17.66
C SER A 201 -5.33 23.79 -17.88
N THR A 202 -4.09 23.47 -17.53
CA THR A 202 -3.56 22.10 -17.62
C THR A 202 -4.30 21.15 -16.66
N MET A 203 -4.55 21.57 -15.42
CA MET A 203 -5.33 20.80 -14.45
C MET A 203 -6.77 20.58 -14.91
N VAL A 204 -7.44 21.64 -15.40
CA VAL A 204 -8.80 21.58 -15.94
C VAL A 204 -8.87 20.58 -17.08
N MET A 205 -7.93 20.62 -18.04
CA MET A 205 -7.92 19.70 -19.17
C MET A 205 -7.78 18.22 -18.77
N GLY A 206 -7.06 17.96 -17.68
CA GLY A 206 -6.90 16.62 -17.10
C GLY A 206 -8.04 16.20 -16.17
N SER A 207 -9.04 17.05 -15.93
CA SER A 207 -10.13 16.81 -14.98
C SER A 207 -11.42 16.34 -15.66
N PRO A 208 -12.21 15.45 -15.02
CA PRO A 208 -13.58 15.17 -15.44
C PRO A 208 -14.48 16.41 -15.48
N ARG A 209 -14.13 17.46 -14.71
CA ARG A 209 -14.90 18.71 -14.57
C ARG A 209 -14.61 19.75 -15.65
N LYS A 210 -13.82 19.41 -16.68
CA LYS A 210 -13.36 20.36 -17.73
C LYS A 210 -14.45 21.12 -18.46
N SER A 211 -15.68 20.60 -18.49
CA SER A 211 -16.82 21.20 -19.19
C SER A 211 -17.79 21.94 -18.27
N SER A 212 -17.73 21.74 -16.95
CA SER A 212 -18.63 22.37 -15.98
C SER A 212 -17.95 23.46 -15.15
N LEU A 213 -16.63 23.37 -14.93
CA LEU A 213 -15.91 24.31 -14.07
C LEU A 213 -15.69 25.67 -14.74
N HIS A 214 -16.09 26.73 -14.04
CA HIS A 214 -15.99 28.13 -14.45
C HIS A 214 -15.12 28.92 -13.46
N PHE A 215 -14.16 29.67 -14.00
CA PHE A 215 -13.36 30.62 -13.22
C PHE A 215 -13.93 32.03 -13.42
N ASP A 216 -14.63 32.55 -12.42
CA ASP A 216 -15.30 33.85 -12.47
C ASP A 216 -14.29 35.00 -12.37
N SER A 217 -13.23 34.83 -11.56
CA SER A 217 -12.17 35.83 -11.41
C SER A 217 -10.83 35.20 -11.06
N LEU A 218 -9.76 35.79 -11.59
CA LEU A 218 -8.36 35.48 -11.26
C LEU A 218 -7.66 36.78 -10.87
N ASN A 219 -7.75 37.18 -9.61
CA ASN A 219 -7.07 38.35 -9.08
C ASN A 219 -5.66 37.99 -8.61
N ILE A 220 -4.70 38.16 -9.51
CA ILE A 220 -3.28 37.91 -9.25
C ILE A 220 -2.52 39.22 -9.40
N GLY A 221 -2.14 39.83 -8.27
CA GLY A 221 -1.54 41.16 -8.25
C GLY A 221 -0.72 41.42 -6.99
N PRO A 222 0.22 42.37 -7.00
CA PRO A 222 0.97 42.73 -5.79
C PRO A 222 0.03 43.35 -4.76
N ILE A 223 0.26 43.02 -3.49
CA ILE A 223 -0.48 43.65 -2.39
C ILE A 223 0.02 45.10 -2.25
N ASP A 224 -0.89 46.07 -2.37
CA ASP A 224 -0.57 47.48 -2.10
C ASP A 224 -0.98 47.83 -0.66
N TYR A 225 0.01 47.91 0.24
CA TYR A 225 -0.19 48.39 1.59
C TYR A 225 -0.11 49.92 1.70
N ASN A 226 0.28 50.64 0.66
CA ASN A 226 0.43 52.09 0.70
C ASN A 226 -0.89 52.83 0.46
N ASN A 227 -1.77 52.24 -0.35
CA ASN A 227 -3.06 52.84 -0.71
C ASN A 227 -4.19 51.83 -0.51
N ALA A 228 -5.23 52.23 0.21
CA ALA A 228 -6.46 51.45 0.29
C ALA A 228 -7.05 51.28 -1.12
N ASN A 229 -7.39 50.04 -1.47
CA ASN A 229 -7.92 49.69 -2.76
C ASN A 229 -8.96 48.58 -2.60
N SER A 230 -10.17 48.82 -3.11
CA SER A 230 -11.30 47.87 -3.10
C SER A 230 -10.98 46.47 -3.65
N ARG A 231 -9.88 46.29 -4.40
CA ARG A 231 -9.43 44.97 -4.87
C ARG A 231 -8.63 44.15 -3.86
N MET A 232 -8.12 44.78 -2.79
CA MET A 232 -7.14 44.20 -1.87
C MET A 232 -7.68 43.45 -0.63
N PRO A 233 -8.92 43.62 -0.14
CA PRO A 233 -9.33 43.03 1.15
C PRO A 233 -9.07 41.53 1.28
N PHE A 234 -9.35 40.76 0.24
CA PHE A 234 -9.04 39.32 0.23
C PHE A 234 -7.55 39.01 0.15
N LEU A 235 -6.75 39.82 -0.53
CA LEU A 235 -5.30 39.66 -0.54
C LEU A 235 -4.68 39.97 0.83
N TYR A 236 -5.16 41.01 1.51
CA TYR A 236 -4.77 41.30 2.90
C TYR A 236 -5.16 40.14 3.83
N LEU A 237 -6.34 39.55 3.64
CA LEU A 237 -6.79 38.42 4.43
C LEU A 237 -5.92 37.18 4.22
N SER A 238 -5.52 36.89 2.98
CA SER A 238 -4.60 35.80 2.68
C SER A 238 -3.29 35.94 3.46
N ASP A 239 -2.69 37.13 3.49
CA ASP A 239 -1.46 37.43 4.24
C ASP A 239 -1.65 37.24 5.75
N ILE A 240 -2.72 37.82 6.32
CA ILE A 240 -3.05 37.67 7.75
C ILE A 240 -3.20 36.20 8.14
N VAL A 241 -3.94 35.43 7.34
CA VAL A 241 -4.21 34.01 7.61
C VAL A 241 -2.95 33.16 7.42
N CYS A 242 -2.15 33.43 6.39
CA CYS A 242 -0.87 32.75 6.17
C CYS A 242 0.09 32.96 7.36
N ASN A 243 0.18 34.19 7.85
CA ASN A 243 0.96 34.54 9.04
C ASN A 243 0.41 33.87 10.32
N TRP A 244 -0.92 33.76 10.44
CA TRP A 244 -1.55 33.01 11.53
C TRP A 244 -1.14 31.52 11.50
N LEU A 245 -1.27 30.86 10.33
CA LEU A 245 -0.93 29.44 10.14
C LEU A 245 0.53 29.15 10.49
N LYS A 246 1.46 29.97 10.00
CA LYS A 246 2.89 29.87 10.29
C LYS A 246 3.19 29.74 11.78
N ARG A 247 2.49 30.50 12.64
CA ARG A 247 2.75 30.55 14.08
C ARG A 247 2.25 29.31 14.84
N ARG A 248 1.56 28.38 14.16
CA ARG A 248 0.94 27.19 14.80
C ARG A 248 1.73 25.91 14.58
N PHE A 249 2.54 25.85 13.53
CA PHE A 249 3.35 24.67 13.24
C PHE A 249 4.52 24.53 14.21
N ASP A 250 4.71 23.33 14.74
CA ASP A 250 5.81 23.00 15.66
C ASP A 250 7.00 22.46 14.88
N MET A 251 8.03 23.28 14.71
CA MET A 251 9.25 22.91 13.97
C MET A 251 10.04 21.76 14.59
N SER A 252 9.80 21.43 15.87
CA SER A 252 10.47 20.32 16.55
C SER A 252 9.83 18.97 16.25
N ALA A 253 8.54 18.95 15.92
CA ALA A 253 7.79 17.73 15.59
C ALA A 253 8.06 17.26 14.15
N LYS A 254 8.08 15.94 13.94
CA LYS A 254 8.34 15.34 12.61
C LYS A 254 7.26 15.70 11.58
N ASP A 255 6.00 15.74 11.99
CA ASP A 255 4.83 16.09 11.19
C ASP A 255 4.39 17.55 11.41
N TYR A 256 5.24 18.38 12.02
CA TYR A 256 4.96 19.74 12.44
C TYR A 256 3.72 19.90 13.35
N SER A 257 3.30 18.82 14.02
CA SER A 257 2.07 18.79 14.82
C SER A 257 0.83 19.21 14.02
N ILE A 258 0.77 18.85 12.72
CA ILE A 258 -0.29 19.29 11.78
C ILE A 258 -1.71 19.03 12.30
N ALA A 259 -1.96 17.93 13.01
CA ALA A 259 -3.28 17.64 13.58
C ALA A 259 -3.70 18.65 14.68
N SER A 260 -2.74 19.19 15.44
CA SER A 260 -2.98 20.26 16.40
C SER A 260 -3.30 21.57 15.68
N VAL A 261 -2.58 21.87 14.59
CA VAL A 261 -2.84 23.06 13.76
C VAL A 261 -4.22 22.98 13.12
N GLU A 262 -4.62 21.81 12.63
CA GLU A 262 -5.97 21.55 12.13
C GLU A 262 -7.04 21.83 13.20
N HIS A 263 -6.88 21.31 14.41
CA HIS A 263 -7.82 21.55 15.50
C HIS A 263 -7.91 23.04 15.85
N GLN A 264 -6.76 23.73 15.92
CA GLN A 264 -6.73 25.16 16.16
C GLN A 264 -7.40 25.96 15.03
N ALA A 265 -7.22 25.55 13.78
CA ALA A 265 -7.86 26.18 12.62
C ALA A 265 -9.39 26.00 12.64
N LEU A 266 -9.87 24.81 13.02
CA LEU A 266 -11.30 24.54 13.24
C LEU A 266 -11.85 25.46 14.34
N MET A 267 -11.13 25.59 15.46
CA MET A 267 -11.54 26.53 16.51
C MET A 267 -11.49 27.97 15.99
N PHE A 268 -10.50 28.35 15.18
CA PHE A 268 -10.35 29.72 14.72
C PHE A 268 -11.54 30.18 13.85
N THR A 269 -11.98 29.35 12.91
CA THR A 269 -13.07 29.70 11.98
C THR A 269 -14.44 29.20 12.41
N GLY A 270 -14.51 28.17 13.24
CA GLY A 270 -15.73 27.39 13.50
C GLY A 270 -16.06 26.37 12.41
N ASN A 271 -15.23 26.27 11.36
CA ASN A 271 -15.48 25.46 10.16
C ASN A 271 -14.31 24.53 9.86
N LYS A 272 -14.61 23.42 9.19
CA LYS A 272 -13.62 22.41 8.80
C LYS A 272 -12.47 23.03 7.98
N PRO A 273 -11.21 22.88 8.40
CA PRO A 273 -10.07 23.40 7.65
C PRO A 273 -9.42 22.33 6.75
N TYR A 274 -8.73 22.77 5.69
CA TYR A 274 -8.18 21.92 4.64
C TYR A 274 -6.65 22.05 4.55
N LEU A 275 -5.94 21.15 5.23
CA LEU A 275 -4.48 21.18 5.33
C LEU A 275 -3.87 19.95 4.64
N TRP A 276 -3.04 20.19 3.65
CA TRP A 276 -2.24 19.20 2.93
C TRP A 276 -0.74 19.41 3.19
N VAL A 277 0.06 18.48 2.71
CA VAL A 277 1.51 18.51 2.86
C VAL A 277 2.13 18.32 1.48
N TYR A 278 3.10 19.13 1.13
CA TYR A 278 3.90 18.91 -0.08
C TYR A 278 4.92 17.81 0.19
N ASP A 279 4.49 16.57 -0.07
CA ASP A 279 5.19 15.30 0.18
C ASP A 279 4.66 14.23 -0.78
N ASP A 280 5.40 13.13 -0.96
CA ASP A 280 4.97 12.02 -1.83
C ASP A 280 3.61 11.43 -1.41
N ILE A 281 3.23 11.50 -0.13
CA ILE A 281 1.93 11.02 0.34
C ILE A 281 0.74 11.80 -0.25
N ASP A 282 0.92 13.07 -0.59
CA ASP A 282 -0.12 13.88 -1.23
C ASP A 282 -0.36 13.46 -2.68
N ARG A 283 0.70 13.08 -3.39
CA ARG A 283 0.59 12.43 -4.70
C ARG A 283 -0.21 11.13 -4.58
N VAL A 284 0.10 10.30 -3.59
CA VAL A 284 -0.67 9.06 -3.34
C VAL A 284 -2.15 9.38 -3.10
N TYR A 285 -2.46 10.40 -2.27
CA TYR A 285 -3.84 10.83 -2.06
C TYR A 285 -4.55 11.27 -3.33
N THR A 286 -3.92 12.14 -4.12
CA THR A 286 -4.53 12.65 -5.38
C THR A 286 -4.76 11.53 -6.40
N ASP A 287 -3.84 10.56 -6.49
CA ASP A 287 -4.00 9.38 -7.36
C ASP A 287 -5.17 8.48 -6.91
N ILE A 288 -5.32 8.26 -5.60
CA ILE A 288 -6.47 7.52 -5.03
C ILE A 288 -7.77 8.28 -5.29
N PHE A 289 -7.78 9.59 -5.06
CA PHE A 289 -8.98 10.42 -5.24
C PHE A 289 -9.45 10.41 -6.69
N ARG A 290 -8.55 10.47 -7.67
CA ARG A 290 -8.91 10.35 -9.10
C ARG A 290 -9.60 9.02 -9.40
N LYS A 291 -9.02 7.91 -8.95
CA LYS A 291 -9.62 6.57 -9.10
C LYS A 291 -10.98 6.47 -8.40
N PHE A 292 -11.14 7.15 -7.27
CA PHE A 292 -12.41 7.26 -6.55
C PHE A 292 -13.48 7.97 -7.36
N ILE A 293 -13.17 9.12 -7.96
CA ILE A 293 -14.08 9.84 -8.87
C ILE A 293 -14.41 9.03 -10.12
N ASP A 294 -13.42 8.32 -10.68
CA ASP A 294 -13.60 7.41 -11.81
C ASP A 294 -14.34 6.10 -11.43
N ARG A 295 -14.76 5.95 -10.17
CA ARG A 295 -15.47 4.77 -9.62
C ARG A 295 -14.71 3.45 -9.80
N ARG A 296 -13.37 3.49 -9.77
CA ARG A 296 -12.49 2.31 -9.87
C ARG A 296 -12.34 1.63 -8.51
N LEU A 297 -13.44 1.09 -7.98
CA LEU A 297 -13.58 0.60 -6.60
C LEU A 297 -12.43 -0.31 -6.12
N ILE A 298 -12.11 -1.37 -6.87
CA ILE A 298 -11.08 -2.35 -6.45
C ILE A 298 -9.70 -1.69 -6.36
N GLU A 299 -9.36 -0.81 -7.31
CA GLU A 299 -8.08 -0.11 -7.29
C GLU A 299 -7.99 0.90 -6.16
N VAL A 300 -9.08 1.60 -5.84
CA VAL A 300 -9.15 2.49 -4.68
C VAL A 300 -8.88 1.72 -3.39
N LEU A 301 -9.54 0.57 -3.20
CA LEU A 301 -9.31 -0.28 -2.01
C LEU A 301 -7.86 -0.78 -1.94
N MET A 302 -7.29 -1.17 -3.07
CA MET A 302 -5.89 -1.60 -3.16
C MET A 302 -4.91 -0.47 -2.80
N ASP A 303 -5.11 0.73 -3.33
CA ASP A 303 -4.22 1.85 -3.07
C ASP A 303 -4.38 2.39 -1.65
N LEU A 304 -5.59 2.39 -1.09
CA LEU A 304 -5.84 2.74 0.32
C LEU A 304 -5.07 1.82 1.26
N TYR A 305 -4.97 0.52 0.92
CA TYR A 305 -4.16 -0.42 1.68
C TYR A 305 -2.66 -0.07 1.60
N ASP A 306 -2.14 0.18 0.40
CA ASP A 306 -0.73 0.51 0.20
C ASP A 306 -0.36 1.83 0.87
N ALA A 307 -1.24 2.82 0.83
CA ALA A 307 -1.03 4.14 1.41
C ALA A 307 -0.83 4.09 2.94
N ARG A 308 -1.43 3.10 3.63
CA ARG A 308 -1.22 2.87 5.07
C ARG A 308 0.19 2.38 5.40
N MET A 309 0.92 1.87 4.41
CA MET A 309 2.30 1.39 4.54
C MET A 309 3.33 2.46 4.13
N SER A 310 2.89 3.69 3.85
CA SER A 310 3.78 4.80 3.49
C SER A 310 4.79 5.11 4.61
N THR A 311 6.01 5.46 4.23
CA THR A 311 7.08 5.87 5.15
C THR A 311 7.09 7.38 5.44
N SER A 312 6.11 8.13 4.94
CA SER A 312 5.98 9.57 5.19
C SER A 312 5.73 9.86 6.67
N ASP A 313 6.36 10.91 7.21
CA ASP A 313 6.11 11.39 8.58
C ASP A 313 4.64 11.82 8.79
N PHE A 314 3.89 12.06 7.70
CA PHE A 314 2.50 12.53 7.73
C PHE A 314 1.46 11.41 7.49
N VAL A 315 1.89 10.14 7.42
CA VAL A 315 0.99 9.01 7.12
C VAL A 315 -0.18 8.87 8.09
N ASP A 316 0.06 9.09 9.38
CA ASP A 316 -1.00 9.01 10.39
C ASP A 316 -2.05 10.11 10.23
N TYR A 317 -1.61 11.33 9.85
CA TYR A 317 -2.50 12.45 9.58
C TYR A 317 -3.35 12.19 8.32
N TYR A 318 -2.72 11.80 7.21
CA TYR A 318 -3.43 11.47 5.96
C TYR A 318 -4.39 10.30 6.15
N ARG A 319 -4.01 9.27 6.92
CA ARG A 319 -4.90 8.14 7.25
C ARG A 319 -6.14 8.59 8.00
N LYS A 320 -5.98 9.44 9.02
CA LYS A 320 -7.09 9.90 9.87
C LYS A 320 -8.01 10.91 9.18
N LYS A 321 -7.48 11.72 8.27
CA LYS A 321 -8.23 12.80 7.62
C LYS A 321 -8.64 12.50 6.18
N TRP A 322 -7.66 12.27 5.31
CA TRP A 322 -7.87 12.27 3.86
C TRP A 322 -8.27 10.89 3.33
N PHE A 323 -7.57 9.83 3.74
CA PHE A 323 -7.94 8.47 3.35
C PHE A 323 -9.26 8.03 4.02
N SER A 324 -9.48 8.41 5.28
CA SER A 324 -10.75 8.12 5.99
C SER A 324 -11.96 8.80 5.33
N MET A 325 -11.79 9.99 4.73
CA MET A 325 -12.84 10.67 3.96
C MET A 325 -13.25 9.83 2.74
N ILE A 326 -12.27 9.29 2.00
CA ILE A 326 -12.53 8.40 0.86
C ILE A 326 -13.18 7.09 1.36
N GLU A 327 -12.65 6.48 2.42
CA GLU A 327 -13.18 5.24 2.99
C GLU A 327 -14.63 5.40 3.46
N SER A 328 -14.97 6.52 4.09
CA SER A 328 -16.34 6.80 4.57
C SER A 328 -17.33 7.00 3.42
N ASN A 329 -16.85 7.40 2.24
CA ASN A 329 -17.65 7.65 1.04
C ASN A 329 -17.45 6.58 -0.04
N ILE A 330 -16.79 5.46 0.28
CA ILE A 330 -16.39 4.44 -0.70
C ILE A 330 -17.56 3.84 -1.48
N ARG A 331 -18.77 3.86 -0.89
CA ARG A 331 -20.00 3.43 -1.56
C ARG A 331 -20.33 4.25 -2.81
N LEU A 332 -19.84 5.49 -2.94
CA LEU A 332 -20.00 6.28 -4.16
C LEU A 332 -19.30 5.66 -5.38
N CYS A 333 -18.29 4.79 -5.16
CA CYS A 333 -17.65 4.02 -6.24
C CYS A 333 -18.41 2.74 -6.60
N TYR A 334 -19.34 2.29 -5.76
CA TYR A 334 -20.02 1.02 -5.94
C TYR A 334 -21.22 1.16 -6.87
N ASP A 335 -21.24 0.33 -7.89
CA ASP A 335 -22.40 0.09 -8.75
C ASP A 335 -22.73 -1.41 -8.76
N ARG A 336 -23.95 -1.74 -8.35
CA ARG A 336 -24.45 -3.13 -8.30
C ARG A 336 -24.37 -3.83 -9.65
N ILE A 337 -24.60 -3.12 -10.76
CA ILE A 337 -24.53 -3.69 -12.11
C ILE A 337 -23.08 -4.12 -12.43
N SER A 338 -22.10 -3.42 -11.87
CA SER A 338 -20.68 -3.63 -12.07
C SER A 338 -20.05 -4.70 -11.15
N ILE A 339 -20.85 -5.40 -10.32
CA ILE A 339 -20.34 -6.39 -9.35
C ILE A 339 -19.47 -7.48 -10.00
N GLY A 340 -19.86 -7.97 -11.17
CA GLY A 340 -19.07 -8.97 -11.91
C GLY A 340 -17.68 -8.46 -12.28
N THR A 341 -17.55 -7.17 -12.61
CA THR A 341 -16.27 -6.52 -12.91
C THR A 341 -15.39 -6.43 -11.67
N TYR A 342 -15.96 -6.06 -10.52
CA TYR A 342 -15.21 -6.00 -9.25
C TYR A 342 -14.66 -7.37 -8.84
N ILE A 343 -15.49 -8.42 -8.97
CA ILE A 343 -15.09 -9.80 -8.70
C ILE A 343 -13.97 -10.24 -9.64
N ALA A 344 -14.10 -9.95 -10.95
CA ALA A 344 -13.08 -10.32 -11.93
C ALA A 344 -11.74 -9.59 -11.71
N GLN A 345 -11.78 -8.31 -11.30
CA GLN A 345 -10.58 -7.56 -10.92
C GLN A 345 -9.90 -8.15 -9.68
N LEU A 346 -10.69 -8.52 -8.67
CA LEU A 346 -10.17 -9.16 -7.46
C LEU A 346 -9.62 -10.57 -7.74
N ASP A 347 -10.29 -11.40 -8.53
CA ASP A 347 -9.77 -12.73 -8.93
C ASP A 347 -8.47 -12.59 -9.72
N ARG A 348 -8.39 -11.63 -10.66
CA ARG A 348 -7.16 -11.35 -11.40
C ARG A 348 -6.00 -10.98 -10.48
N PHE A 349 -6.24 -10.24 -9.40
CA PHE A 349 -5.21 -9.96 -8.40
C PHE A 349 -4.64 -11.24 -7.80
N TYR A 350 -5.50 -12.23 -7.50
CA TYR A 350 -5.09 -13.54 -7.00
C TYR A 350 -4.52 -14.51 -8.05
N LEU A 351 -4.40 -14.08 -9.32
CA LEU A 351 -3.77 -14.85 -10.39
C LEU A 351 -2.38 -14.30 -10.76
N GLN A 352 -1.92 -13.23 -10.11
CA GLN A 352 -0.60 -12.63 -10.36
C GLN A 352 0.53 -13.38 -9.63
N ASP A 353 1.76 -13.22 -10.12
CA ASP A 353 2.95 -13.75 -9.43
C ASP A 353 3.34 -12.88 -8.22
N ASN A 354 3.52 -13.52 -7.06
CA ASN A 354 3.86 -12.89 -5.76
C ASN A 354 2.79 -11.93 -5.23
N ILE A 355 1.65 -12.51 -4.88
CA ILE A 355 0.49 -11.83 -4.32
C ILE A 355 0.77 -11.40 -2.88
N PHE A 356 0.41 -10.17 -2.53
CA PHE A 356 0.34 -9.76 -1.13
C PHE A 356 -1.03 -10.13 -0.56
N TYR A 357 -1.13 -11.34 0.01
CA TYR A 357 -2.41 -11.93 0.41
C TYR A 357 -3.20 -11.07 1.41
N ASP A 358 -2.50 -10.40 2.32
CA ASP A 358 -3.13 -9.48 3.27
C ASP A 358 -3.84 -8.31 2.58
N LYS A 359 -3.30 -7.80 1.47
CA LYS A 359 -3.94 -6.78 0.65
C LYS A 359 -5.20 -7.31 -0.02
N GLY A 360 -5.12 -8.51 -0.61
CA GLY A 360 -6.29 -9.15 -1.22
C GLY A 360 -7.42 -9.37 -0.23
N ILE A 361 -7.09 -9.86 0.98
CA ILE A 361 -8.08 -10.09 2.05
C ILE A 361 -8.71 -8.78 2.50
N TYR A 362 -7.90 -7.73 2.67
CA TYR A 362 -8.43 -6.40 2.98
C TYR A 362 -9.44 -5.92 1.92
N VAL A 363 -9.13 -6.10 0.63
CA VAL A 363 -10.03 -5.72 -0.46
C VAL A 363 -11.30 -6.58 -0.45
N LEU A 364 -11.17 -7.90 -0.25
CA LEU A 364 -12.30 -8.82 -0.16
C LEU A 364 -13.25 -8.45 0.99
N GLU A 365 -12.73 -8.26 2.19
CA GLU A 365 -13.50 -7.88 3.37
C GLU A 365 -14.21 -6.53 3.16
N LYS A 366 -13.52 -5.53 2.61
CA LYS A 366 -14.12 -4.24 2.28
C LYS A 366 -15.18 -4.33 1.20
N LEU A 367 -14.97 -5.13 0.17
CA LEU A 367 -15.99 -5.37 -0.84
C LEU A 367 -17.22 -6.04 -0.23
N MET A 368 -17.05 -7.05 0.62
CA MET A 368 -18.14 -7.71 1.34
C MET A 368 -18.92 -6.74 2.24
N ASP A 369 -18.23 -5.82 2.94
CA ASP A 369 -18.87 -4.77 3.73
C ASP A 369 -19.69 -3.80 2.88
N ILE A 370 -19.15 -3.41 1.71
CA ILE A 370 -19.80 -2.49 0.78
C ILE A 370 -21.08 -3.09 0.21
N ILE A 371 -21.03 -4.36 -0.22
CA ILE A 371 -22.17 -5.04 -0.85
C ILE A 371 -23.20 -5.58 0.16
N ARG A 372 -22.95 -5.46 1.47
CA ARG A 372 -23.76 -6.10 2.51
C ARG A 372 -25.26 -5.85 2.36
N ASP A 373 -25.66 -4.62 2.09
CA ASP A 373 -27.07 -4.23 1.98
C ASP A 373 -27.69 -4.66 0.64
N ASP A 374 -26.85 -4.88 -0.38
CA ASP A 374 -27.26 -5.35 -1.70
C ASP A 374 -27.10 -6.87 -1.86
N TYR A 375 -26.60 -7.57 -0.83
CA TYR A 375 -26.15 -8.95 -0.94
C TYR A 375 -27.28 -9.85 -1.44
N ASP A 376 -28.49 -9.71 -0.92
CA ASP A 376 -29.65 -10.52 -1.35
C ASP A 376 -30.01 -10.33 -2.83
N TYR A 377 -29.72 -9.16 -3.41
CA TYR A 377 -29.98 -8.84 -4.80
C TYR A 377 -28.84 -9.24 -5.75
N ILE A 378 -27.68 -9.62 -5.21
CA ILE A 378 -26.57 -10.13 -6.02
C ILE A 378 -26.90 -11.56 -6.47
N ARG A 379 -26.68 -11.82 -7.76
CA ARG A 379 -26.87 -13.15 -8.35
C ARG A 379 -26.03 -14.20 -7.62
N SER A 380 -26.59 -15.38 -7.44
CA SER A 380 -25.97 -16.49 -6.70
C SER A 380 -24.61 -16.93 -7.28
N ASP A 381 -24.42 -16.87 -8.60
CA ASP A 381 -23.14 -17.19 -9.24
C ASP A 381 -22.01 -16.20 -8.86
N TYR A 382 -22.34 -14.91 -8.67
CA TYR A 382 -21.39 -13.93 -8.16
C TYR A 382 -21.07 -14.13 -6.67
N LYS A 383 -22.08 -14.47 -5.86
CA LYS A 383 -21.87 -14.84 -4.45
C LYS A 383 -20.94 -16.04 -4.34
N TYR A 384 -21.15 -17.04 -5.19
CA TYR A 384 -20.29 -18.23 -5.28
C TYR A 384 -18.84 -17.85 -5.61
N ARG A 385 -18.62 -17.03 -6.64
CA ARG A 385 -17.26 -16.59 -7.04
C ARG A 385 -16.55 -15.78 -5.96
N LEU A 386 -17.27 -14.93 -5.24
CA LEU A 386 -16.73 -14.24 -4.06
C LEU A 386 -16.30 -15.22 -2.97
N ALA A 387 -17.12 -16.25 -2.72
CA ALA A 387 -16.77 -17.30 -1.77
C ALA A 387 -15.55 -18.10 -2.22
N ASP A 388 -15.42 -18.45 -3.51
CA ASP A 388 -14.24 -19.12 -4.05
C ASP A 388 -12.95 -18.30 -3.86
N ILE A 389 -13.02 -16.99 -4.14
CA ILE A 389 -11.90 -16.06 -3.89
C ILE A 389 -11.56 -16.05 -2.39
N GLY A 390 -12.57 -15.99 -1.52
CA GLY A 390 -12.39 -16.04 -0.07
C GLY A 390 -11.73 -17.32 0.41
N VAL A 391 -12.18 -18.48 -0.09
CA VAL A 391 -11.56 -19.78 0.21
C VAL A 391 -10.07 -19.76 -0.14
N ARG A 392 -9.73 -19.31 -1.36
CA ARG A 392 -8.33 -19.21 -1.81
C ARG A 392 -7.51 -18.29 -0.89
N ALA A 393 -8.04 -17.11 -0.58
CA ALA A 393 -7.36 -16.11 0.23
C ALA A 393 -7.03 -16.59 1.65
N TYR A 394 -8.00 -17.24 2.31
CA TYR A 394 -7.84 -17.74 3.68
C TYR A 394 -7.01 -19.03 3.75
N ASN A 395 -7.05 -19.87 2.71
CA ASN A 395 -6.16 -21.03 2.64
C ASN A 395 -4.68 -20.64 2.71
N HIS A 396 -4.27 -19.53 2.07
CA HIS A 396 -2.90 -19.01 2.16
C HIS A 396 -2.51 -18.48 3.55
N LYS A 397 -3.48 -18.16 4.42
CA LYS A 397 -3.21 -17.84 5.83
C LYS A 397 -3.04 -19.06 6.72
N GLY A 398 -3.34 -20.26 6.21
CA GLY A 398 -3.42 -21.47 7.03
C GLY A 398 -4.75 -21.57 7.78
N SER A 399 -5.82 -20.97 7.26
CA SER A 399 -7.16 -21.05 7.87
C SER A 399 -7.75 -22.44 7.76
N THR A 400 -8.53 -22.78 8.77
CA THR A 400 -9.30 -24.03 8.92
C THR A 400 -10.73 -23.83 8.42
N ILE A 401 -11.53 -24.89 8.36
CA ILE A 401 -12.97 -24.81 8.03
C ILE A 401 -13.69 -23.92 9.06
N GLU A 402 -13.29 -24.00 10.33
CA GLU A 402 -13.89 -23.23 11.42
C GLU A 402 -13.58 -21.73 11.31
N THR A 403 -12.38 -21.37 10.83
CA THR A 403 -11.94 -19.97 10.73
C THR A 403 -12.19 -19.32 9.37
N ASN A 404 -12.66 -20.08 8.39
CA ASN A 404 -12.94 -19.59 7.04
C ASN A 404 -14.46 -19.43 6.78
N PRO A 405 -15.01 -18.21 6.82
CA PRO A 405 -16.46 -17.99 6.69
C PRO A 405 -17.01 -18.36 5.30
N TYR A 406 -16.15 -18.43 4.28
CA TYR A 406 -16.57 -18.68 2.89
C TYR A 406 -16.78 -20.17 2.58
N VAL A 407 -16.28 -21.07 3.43
CA VAL A 407 -16.45 -22.53 3.26
C VAL A 407 -17.92 -22.95 3.31
N ARG A 408 -18.74 -22.32 4.16
CA ARG A 408 -20.18 -22.64 4.20
C ARG A 408 -20.93 -22.11 2.99
N ILE A 409 -20.58 -20.90 2.56
CA ILE A 409 -21.26 -20.20 1.47
C ILE A 409 -21.13 -20.95 0.14
N TYR A 410 -19.96 -21.54 -0.17
CA TYR A 410 -19.83 -22.25 -1.45
C TYR A 410 -20.64 -23.56 -1.49
N GLU A 411 -20.73 -24.31 -0.38
CA GLU A 411 -21.53 -25.56 -0.31
C GLU A 411 -23.02 -25.26 -0.51
N GLU A 412 -23.53 -24.19 0.09
CA GLU A 412 -24.93 -23.74 -0.07
C GLU A 412 -25.25 -23.31 -1.51
N LEU A 413 -24.25 -22.88 -2.26
CA LEU A 413 -24.39 -22.31 -3.61
C LEU A 413 -23.89 -23.25 -4.72
N LYS A 414 -23.59 -24.52 -4.43
CA LYS A 414 -23.01 -25.45 -5.41
C LYS A 414 -23.84 -25.67 -6.68
N ASP A 415 -25.17 -25.59 -6.57
CA ASP A 415 -26.10 -25.77 -7.70
C ASP A 415 -26.24 -24.50 -8.56
N MET A 416 -25.55 -23.42 -8.21
CA MET A 416 -25.65 -22.10 -8.85
C MET A 416 -24.56 -21.85 -9.89
N VAL A 417 -23.62 -22.79 -10.06
CA VAL A 417 -22.51 -22.72 -11.01
C VAL A 417 -22.35 -24.03 -11.77
N PRO A 418 -21.69 -24.02 -12.96
CA PRO A 418 -21.37 -25.26 -13.68
C PRO A 418 -20.50 -26.21 -12.85
N ILE A 419 -20.64 -27.51 -13.11
CA ILE A 419 -19.93 -28.55 -12.36
C ILE A 419 -18.40 -28.37 -12.43
N GLU A 420 -17.86 -27.88 -13.53
CA GLU A 420 -16.43 -27.62 -13.69
C GLU A 420 -15.92 -26.50 -12.77
N GLU A 421 -16.73 -25.45 -12.57
CA GLU A 421 -16.42 -24.35 -11.64
C GLU A 421 -16.46 -24.88 -10.20
N TYR A 422 -17.47 -25.71 -9.89
CA TYR A 422 -17.60 -26.36 -8.59
C TYR A 422 -16.43 -27.30 -8.25
N LEU A 423 -16.01 -28.16 -9.18
CA LEU A 423 -14.87 -29.06 -8.98
C LEU A 423 -13.55 -28.30 -8.77
N GLY A 424 -13.39 -27.16 -9.47
CA GLY A 424 -12.26 -26.25 -9.28
C GLY A 424 -12.18 -25.72 -7.85
N THR A 425 -13.29 -25.24 -7.29
CA THR A 425 -13.38 -24.79 -5.89
C THR A 425 -13.17 -25.94 -4.91
N THR A 426 -13.75 -27.12 -5.19
CA THR A 426 -13.62 -28.29 -4.31
C THR A 426 -12.17 -28.73 -4.19
N THR A 427 -11.39 -28.66 -5.27
CA THR A 427 -9.93 -28.89 -5.24
C THR A 427 -9.21 -27.89 -4.33
N ARG A 428 -9.66 -26.62 -4.28
CA ARG A 428 -9.12 -25.62 -3.33
C ARG A 428 -9.51 -25.91 -1.89
N ILE A 429 -10.71 -26.45 -1.64
CA ILE A 429 -11.17 -26.81 -0.28
C ILE A 429 -10.38 -27.98 0.30
N VAL A 430 -9.83 -28.86 -0.53
CA VAL A 430 -8.91 -29.90 -0.06
C VAL A 430 -7.74 -29.29 0.71
N GLN A 431 -7.25 -28.10 0.31
CA GLN A 431 -6.24 -27.33 1.05
C GLN A 431 -6.72 -26.92 2.45
N THR A 432 -8.01 -26.72 2.68
CA THR A 432 -8.53 -26.36 4.01
C THR A 432 -8.46 -27.55 4.98
N HIS A 433 -8.79 -28.77 4.53
CA HIS A 433 -8.63 -30.00 5.34
C HIS A 433 -7.15 -30.29 5.66
N ILE A 434 -6.32 -30.04 4.67
CA ILE A 434 -4.88 -30.04 4.77
C ILE A 434 -4.38 -29.09 5.88
N ASN A 435 -4.91 -27.86 5.93
CA ASN A 435 -4.53 -26.86 6.92
C ASN A 435 -4.89 -27.33 8.34
N GLU A 436 -5.90 -28.18 8.46
CA GLU A 436 -6.31 -28.85 9.70
C GLU A 436 -5.49 -30.10 10.06
N PHE A 437 -4.55 -30.50 9.20
CA PHE A 437 -3.82 -31.78 9.29
C PHE A 437 -4.72 -33.02 9.11
N ASP A 438 -5.92 -32.85 8.50
CA ASP A 438 -6.84 -33.94 8.15
C ASP A 438 -6.53 -34.52 6.76
N PHE A 439 -5.35 -35.15 6.64
CA PHE A 439 -4.89 -35.69 5.36
C PHE A 439 -5.79 -36.82 4.84
N LYS A 440 -6.51 -37.53 5.73
CA LYS A 440 -7.44 -38.59 5.32
C LYS A 440 -8.68 -37.99 4.65
N ALA A 441 -9.31 -36.99 5.27
CA ALA A 441 -10.45 -36.31 4.67
C ALA A 441 -10.06 -35.61 3.37
N ALA A 442 -8.89 -34.97 3.33
CA ALA A 442 -8.34 -34.37 2.12
C ALA A 442 -8.20 -35.39 0.98
N LEU A 443 -7.65 -36.57 1.28
CA LEU A 443 -7.44 -37.65 0.31
C LEU A 443 -8.76 -38.25 -0.20
N GLU A 444 -9.73 -38.49 0.68
CA GLU A 444 -11.06 -39.00 0.30
C GLU A 444 -11.77 -38.00 -0.63
N LYS A 445 -11.82 -36.73 -0.25
CA LYS A 445 -12.46 -35.67 -1.04
C LYS A 445 -11.79 -35.51 -2.41
N GLN A 446 -10.47 -35.60 -2.44
CA GLN A 446 -9.72 -35.41 -3.68
C GLN A 446 -9.82 -36.60 -4.65
N LYS A 447 -9.96 -37.83 -4.13
CA LYS A 447 -10.28 -39.00 -4.97
C LYS A 447 -11.61 -38.83 -5.68
N TYR A 448 -12.65 -38.39 -4.95
CA TYR A 448 -13.95 -38.12 -5.55
C TYR A 448 -13.89 -37.03 -6.63
N ASN A 449 -13.16 -35.93 -6.37
CA ASN A 449 -12.94 -34.89 -7.38
C ASN A 449 -12.26 -35.43 -8.65
N LEU A 450 -11.27 -36.31 -8.50
CA LEU A 450 -10.57 -36.93 -9.61
C LEU A 450 -11.52 -37.82 -10.44
N GLU A 451 -12.36 -38.64 -9.78
CA GLU A 451 -13.37 -39.47 -10.47
C GLU A 451 -14.31 -38.60 -11.33
N CYS A 452 -14.78 -37.47 -10.81
CA CYS A 452 -15.59 -36.54 -11.60
C CYS A 452 -14.82 -35.96 -12.80
N HIS A 453 -13.54 -35.60 -12.62
CA HIS A 453 -12.70 -35.13 -13.72
C HIS A 453 -12.39 -36.21 -14.75
N ASP A 454 -12.29 -37.48 -14.35
CA ASP A 454 -12.13 -38.61 -15.25
C ASP A 454 -13.37 -38.75 -16.15
N ILE A 455 -14.58 -38.68 -15.58
CA ILE A 455 -15.83 -38.70 -16.35
C ILE A 455 -15.86 -37.56 -17.38
N LEU A 456 -15.51 -36.34 -16.96
CA LEU A 456 -15.44 -35.19 -17.86
C LEU A 456 -14.39 -35.37 -18.96
N LYS A 457 -13.25 -35.99 -18.65
CA LYS A 457 -12.19 -36.26 -19.63
C LYS A 457 -12.63 -37.31 -20.65
N GLU A 458 -13.27 -38.39 -20.22
CA GLU A 458 -13.80 -39.40 -21.15
C GLU A 458 -14.87 -38.81 -22.08
N ALA A 459 -15.78 -37.99 -21.56
CA ALA A 459 -16.75 -37.28 -22.41
C ALA A 459 -16.07 -36.39 -23.47
N ARG A 460 -14.95 -35.72 -23.12
CA ARG A 460 -14.16 -34.95 -24.09
C ARG A 460 -13.50 -35.83 -25.15
N LYS A 461 -13.02 -37.01 -24.79
CA LYS A 461 -12.46 -37.99 -25.75
C LYS A 461 -13.53 -38.45 -26.73
N ASP A 462 -14.72 -38.81 -26.24
CA ASP A 462 -15.83 -39.23 -27.09
C ASP A 462 -16.21 -38.14 -28.09
N ILE A 463 -16.30 -36.88 -27.64
CA ILE A 463 -16.56 -35.73 -28.51
C ILE A 463 -15.42 -35.55 -29.53
N ALA A 464 -14.16 -35.62 -29.11
CA ALA A 464 -13.01 -35.47 -30.00
C ALA A 464 -13.02 -36.55 -31.11
N CYS A 465 -13.38 -37.79 -30.77
CA CYS A 465 -13.51 -38.89 -31.73
C CYS A 465 -14.59 -38.61 -32.79
N LEU A 466 -15.75 -38.08 -32.38
CA LEU A 466 -16.83 -37.71 -33.30
C LEU A 466 -16.41 -36.66 -34.34
N TYR A 467 -15.44 -35.81 -33.99
CA TYR A 467 -14.88 -34.78 -34.88
C TYR A 467 -13.56 -35.19 -35.55
N SER A 468 -13.12 -36.45 -35.41
CA SER A 468 -11.82 -36.94 -35.92
C SER A 468 -10.63 -36.10 -35.44
N ALA A 469 -10.72 -35.61 -34.21
CA ALA A 469 -9.73 -34.76 -33.56
C ALA A 469 -9.00 -35.54 -32.44
N ASP A 470 -8.45 -36.72 -32.76
CA ASP A 470 -7.92 -37.69 -31.77
C ASP A 470 -6.56 -37.30 -31.14
N GLY A 471 -6.05 -36.10 -31.44
CA GLY A 471 -4.82 -35.60 -30.81
C GLY A 471 -4.95 -35.50 -29.29
N ASN A 472 -3.94 -35.97 -28.55
CA ASN A 472 -3.92 -35.97 -27.08
C ASN A 472 -4.16 -34.56 -26.49
N SER A 473 -3.75 -33.51 -27.20
CA SER A 473 -4.04 -32.11 -26.84
C SER A 473 -5.53 -31.80 -26.70
N ASN A 474 -6.42 -32.50 -27.40
CA ASN A 474 -7.85 -32.18 -27.46
C ASN A 474 -8.65 -32.72 -26.26
N TYR A 475 -8.08 -33.68 -25.52
CA TYR A 475 -8.72 -34.24 -24.33
C TYR A 475 -7.85 -34.18 -23.07
N ARG A 476 -6.65 -33.57 -23.12
CA ARG A 476 -5.93 -33.15 -21.92
C ARG A 476 -6.78 -32.21 -21.07
N SER A 477 -6.66 -32.31 -19.75
CA SER A 477 -7.48 -31.55 -18.82
C SER A 477 -6.63 -30.95 -17.71
N VAL A 478 -6.33 -29.65 -17.83
CA VAL A 478 -5.64 -28.88 -16.77
C VAL A 478 -6.35 -29.00 -15.41
N PRO A 479 -7.70 -28.93 -15.30
CA PRO A 479 -8.39 -29.19 -14.03
C PRO A 479 -8.11 -30.59 -13.46
N ARG A 480 -8.10 -31.63 -14.31
CA ARG A 480 -7.71 -32.99 -13.89
C ARG A 480 -6.27 -33.05 -13.42
N GLY A 481 -5.34 -32.42 -14.16
CA GLY A 481 -3.93 -32.31 -13.77
C GLY A 481 -3.75 -31.66 -12.39
N ARG A 482 -4.49 -30.56 -12.12
CA ARG A 482 -4.51 -29.93 -10.78
C ARG A 482 -5.03 -30.89 -9.72
N ALA A 483 -6.07 -31.65 -10.06
CA ALA A 483 -6.64 -32.60 -9.13
C ALA A 483 -5.67 -33.74 -8.78
N LEU A 484 -4.97 -34.28 -9.79
CA LEU A 484 -3.90 -35.27 -9.62
C LEU A 484 -2.72 -34.72 -8.82
N SER A 485 -2.28 -33.49 -9.12
CA SER A 485 -1.20 -32.82 -8.40
C SER A 485 -1.53 -32.66 -6.92
N SER A 486 -2.74 -32.20 -6.59
CA SER A 486 -3.25 -32.11 -5.22
C SER A 486 -3.36 -33.48 -4.54
N LEU A 487 -3.78 -34.52 -5.26
CA LEU A 487 -3.84 -35.89 -4.72
C LEU A 487 -2.44 -36.44 -4.42
N GLY A 488 -1.48 -36.23 -5.33
CA GLY A 488 -0.07 -36.56 -5.12
C GLY A 488 0.50 -35.86 -3.88
N GLN A 489 0.14 -34.60 -3.67
CA GLN A 489 0.48 -33.89 -2.43
C GLN A 489 -0.12 -34.58 -1.21
N CYS A 490 -1.43 -34.90 -1.21
CA CYS A 490 -2.08 -35.62 -0.11
C CYS A 490 -1.34 -36.93 0.28
N TYR A 491 -0.98 -37.75 -0.71
CA TYR A 491 -0.16 -38.95 -0.49
C TYR A 491 1.24 -38.63 0.02
N ALA A 492 1.86 -37.54 -0.43
CA ALA A 492 3.16 -37.10 0.06
C ALA A 492 3.14 -36.71 1.55
N PHE A 493 2.08 -36.10 2.08
CA PHE A 493 1.96 -35.77 3.52
C PHE A 493 2.01 -37.01 4.41
N ILE A 494 1.41 -38.11 3.95
CA ILE A 494 1.38 -39.38 4.68
C ILE A 494 2.59 -40.28 4.36
N GLY A 495 3.56 -39.79 3.57
CA GLY A 495 4.78 -40.52 3.22
C GLY A 495 4.59 -41.68 2.25
N ASP A 496 3.49 -41.70 1.49
CA ASP A 496 3.17 -42.78 0.56
C ASP A 496 3.89 -42.57 -0.79
N ARG A 497 4.53 -43.63 -1.29
CA ARG A 497 5.28 -43.62 -2.56
C ARG A 497 4.38 -43.51 -3.80
N THR A 498 3.09 -43.78 -3.67
CA THR A 498 2.09 -43.58 -4.74
C THR A 498 1.99 -42.12 -5.18
N ALA A 499 2.42 -41.16 -4.34
CA ALA A 499 2.49 -39.74 -4.67
C ALA A 499 3.19 -39.47 -6.00
N LEU A 500 4.29 -40.18 -6.29
CA LEU A 500 5.07 -39.99 -7.51
C LEU A 500 4.23 -40.25 -8.78
N ASN A 501 3.43 -41.32 -8.79
CA ASN A 501 2.63 -41.66 -9.96
C ASN A 501 1.63 -40.56 -10.29
N TYR A 502 0.96 -40.01 -9.28
CA TYR A 502 0.02 -38.91 -9.45
C TYR A 502 0.70 -37.61 -9.92
N PHE A 503 1.90 -37.30 -9.43
CA PHE A 503 2.65 -36.15 -9.92
C PHE A 503 3.02 -36.29 -11.40
N LEU A 504 3.49 -37.46 -11.81
CA LEU A 504 3.87 -37.70 -13.21
C LEU A 504 2.65 -37.66 -14.14
N GLU A 505 1.54 -38.25 -13.72
CA GLU A 505 0.29 -38.18 -14.47
C GLU A 505 -0.24 -36.74 -14.56
N ALA A 506 -0.14 -35.96 -13.49
CA ALA A 506 -0.49 -34.54 -13.50
C ALA A 506 0.35 -33.74 -14.51
N ILE A 507 1.66 -33.97 -14.55
CA ILE A 507 2.57 -33.32 -15.51
C ILE A 507 2.18 -33.67 -16.96
N GLU A 508 1.79 -34.92 -17.21
CA GLU A 508 1.31 -35.33 -18.53
C GLU A 508 0.02 -34.60 -18.93
N GLU A 509 -0.91 -34.39 -17.99
CA GLU A 509 -2.14 -33.61 -18.23
C GLU A 509 -1.86 -32.15 -18.57
N PHE A 510 -0.88 -31.54 -17.92
CA PHE A 510 -0.53 -30.14 -18.15
C PHE A 510 0.06 -29.90 -19.55
N GLY A 511 0.80 -30.87 -20.08
CA GLY A 511 1.41 -30.74 -21.40
C GLY A 511 2.31 -29.51 -21.49
N ASP A 512 1.92 -28.53 -22.29
CA ASP A 512 2.68 -27.28 -22.51
C ASP A 512 2.45 -26.22 -21.42
N ASP A 513 1.57 -26.46 -20.45
CA ASP A 513 1.34 -25.57 -19.31
C ASP A 513 2.51 -25.67 -18.32
N LYS A 514 3.55 -24.90 -18.59
CA LYS A 514 4.77 -24.84 -17.77
C LYS A 514 4.50 -24.33 -16.35
N GLY A 515 3.46 -23.53 -16.13
CA GLY A 515 3.15 -22.96 -14.82
C GLY A 515 2.67 -24.03 -13.85
N ASN A 516 1.61 -24.76 -14.21
CA ASN A 516 1.08 -25.84 -13.37
C ASN A 516 2.07 -27.02 -13.27
N ALA A 517 2.83 -27.30 -14.33
CA ALA A 517 3.90 -28.30 -14.29
C ALA A 517 5.01 -27.91 -13.30
N ALA A 518 5.48 -26.66 -13.29
CA ALA A 518 6.50 -26.19 -12.35
C ALA A 518 6.05 -26.29 -10.88
N ILE A 519 4.79 -25.95 -10.57
CA ILE A 519 4.21 -26.12 -9.23
C ILE A 519 4.27 -27.60 -8.83
N THR A 520 3.89 -28.50 -9.75
CA THR A 520 3.89 -29.95 -9.50
C THR A 520 5.30 -30.52 -9.32
N TYR A 521 6.27 -30.05 -10.09
CA TYR A 521 7.68 -30.38 -9.86
C TYR A 521 8.17 -29.89 -8.49
N SER A 522 7.75 -28.70 -8.03
CA SER A 522 8.08 -28.24 -6.68
C SER A 522 7.56 -29.22 -5.62
N HIS A 523 6.31 -29.68 -5.72
CA HIS A 523 5.76 -30.68 -4.79
C HIS A 523 6.54 -32.00 -4.84
N LEU A 524 6.83 -32.51 -6.05
CA LEU A 524 7.62 -33.73 -6.25
C LEU A 524 9.01 -33.61 -5.61
N LEU A 525 9.73 -32.51 -5.84
CA LEU A 525 11.08 -32.30 -5.31
C LEU A 525 11.08 -32.16 -3.78
N ASN A 526 10.06 -31.53 -3.21
CA ASN A 526 9.90 -31.47 -1.77
C ASN A 526 9.56 -32.85 -1.17
N HIS A 527 8.85 -33.71 -1.91
CA HIS A 527 8.57 -35.10 -1.52
C HIS A 527 9.85 -35.94 -1.55
N ALA A 528 10.62 -35.85 -2.65
CA ALA A 528 11.94 -36.49 -2.77
C ALA A 528 12.89 -36.07 -1.63
N SER A 529 12.94 -34.78 -1.32
CA SER A 529 13.71 -34.25 -0.19
C SER A 529 13.27 -34.82 1.14
N HIS A 530 11.96 -34.95 1.37
CA HIS A 530 11.43 -35.53 2.60
C HIS A 530 11.78 -37.02 2.75
N MET A 531 11.65 -37.78 1.66
CA MET A 531 12.04 -39.19 1.58
C MET A 531 13.56 -39.41 1.60
N LYS A 532 14.36 -38.35 1.56
CA LYS A 532 15.82 -38.37 1.40
C LYS A 532 16.25 -39.13 0.15
N ASP A 533 15.44 -39.07 -0.89
CA ASP A 533 15.67 -39.75 -2.17
C ASP A 533 16.42 -38.81 -3.12
N ARG A 534 17.75 -38.93 -3.11
CA ARG A 534 18.66 -38.12 -3.93
C ARG A 534 18.46 -38.37 -5.42
N GLU A 535 18.32 -39.64 -5.83
CA GLU A 535 18.18 -40.00 -7.24
C GLU A 535 16.90 -39.40 -7.83
N LEU A 536 15.79 -39.48 -7.08
CA LEU A 536 14.53 -38.89 -7.49
C LEU A 536 14.63 -37.35 -7.60
N PHE A 537 15.28 -36.70 -6.62
CA PHE A 537 15.48 -35.26 -6.66
C PHE A 537 16.30 -34.85 -7.87
N GLU A 538 17.46 -35.47 -8.09
CA GLU A 538 18.37 -35.15 -9.20
C GLU A 538 17.72 -35.40 -10.56
N LYS A 539 16.89 -36.44 -10.69
CA LYS A 539 16.17 -36.74 -11.93
C LYS A 539 15.26 -35.60 -12.40
N TYR A 540 14.50 -34.97 -11.50
CA TYR A 540 13.46 -34.00 -11.87
C TYR A 540 13.84 -32.54 -11.57
N SER A 541 14.89 -32.31 -10.80
CA SER A 541 15.36 -30.98 -10.42
C SER A 541 15.62 -30.03 -11.60
N ARG A 542 16.13 -30.54 -12.73
CA ARG A 542 16.42 -29.73 -13.93
C ARG A 542 15.16 -29.21 -14.62
N GLU A 543 14.04 -29.92 -14.51
CA GLU A 543 12.75 -29.46 -15.05
C GLU A 543 12.23 -28.23 -14.30
N TYR A 544 12.60 -28.08 -13.02
CA TYR A 544 12.14 -26.99 -12.17
C TYR A 544 13.14 -25.84 -12.06
N PHE A 545 14.43 -26.16 -11.87
CA PHE A 545 15.50 -25.17 -11.66
C PHE A 545 16.25 -24.79 -12.94
N GLY A 546 16.04 -25.52 -14.04
CA GLY A 546 16.83 -25.37 -15.26
C GLY A 546 18.16 -26.11 -15.19
N ASN A 547 19.08 -25.76 -16.09
CA ASN A 547 20.37 -26.43 -16.21
C ASN A 547 21.36 -25.99 -15.13
N TYR A 548 21.96 -26.96 -14.46
CA TYR A 548 23.05 -26.77 -13.49
C TYR A 548 23.91 -28.04 -13.41
N THR A 549 25.15 -27.90 -12.95
CA THR A 549 26.14 -28.99 -12.81
C THR A 549 26.36 -29.42 -11.37
N SER A 550 26.00 -28.60 -10.38
CA SER A 550 26.08 -28.93 -8.95
C SER A 550 25.00 -28.25 -8.11
N ILE A 551 24.74 -28.77 -6.91
CA ILE A 551 23.74 -28.17 -5.98
C ILE A 551 24.14 -26.76 -5.52
N THR A 552 25.44 -26.48 -5.41
CA THR A 552 25.96 -25.15 -5.06
C THR A 552 25.75 -24.15 -6.19
N GLU A 553 25.91 -24.59 -7.45
CA GLU A 553 25.58 -23.78 -8.64
C GLU A 553 24.07 -23.52 -8.74
N LEU A 554 23.22 -24.54 -8.55
CA LEU A 554 21.76 -24.36 -8.51
C LEU A 554 21.38 -23.29 -7.48
N CYS A 555 21.88 -23.40 -6.25
CA CYS A 555 21.51 -22.43 -5.22
C CYS A 555 22.09 -21.03 -5.54
N HIS A 556 23.21 -20.92 -6.27
CA HIS A 556 23.72 -19.63 -6.73
C HIS A 556 22.84 -19.01 -7.84
N SER A 557 22.33 -19.81 -8.78
CA SER A 557 21.51 -19.33 -9.90
C SER A 557 20.20 -18.69 -9.43
N ILE A 558 19.59 -19.21 -8.35
CA ILE A 558 18.39 -18.61 -7.73
C ILE A 558 18.63 -17.15 -7.31
N PHE A 559 19.84 -16.80 -6.86
CA PHE A 559 20.19 -15.42 -6.48
C PHE A 559 20.61 -14.54 -7.66
N GLN A 560 20.74 -15.10 -8.86
CA GLN A 560 21.01 -14.35 -10.09
C GLN A 560 19.72 -14.02 -10.88
N GLU A 561 18.60 -14.65 -10.52
CA GLU A 561 17.29 -14.29 -11.10
C GLU A 561 16.95 -12.82 -10.79
N GLU A 562 16.37 -12.09 -11.76
CA GLU A 562 15.91 -10.71 -11.57
C GLU A 562 14.97 -10.56 -10.37
N ARG A 563 14.17 -11.61 -10.13
CA ARG A 563 13.23 -11.71 -9.03
C ARG A 563 13.32 -13.08 -8.38
N ILE A 564 13.74 -13.11 -7.12
CA ILE A 564 13.82 -14.35 -6.34
C ILE A 564 12.41 -14.91 -6.12
N GLN A 565 12.22 -16.18 -6.48
CA GLN A 565 11.00 -16.93 -6.22
C GLN A 565 11.10 -17.67 -4.87
N PRO A 566 10.29 -17.30 -3.85
CA PRO A 566 10.42 -17.89 -2.51
C PRO A 566 10.31 -19.41 -2.47
N TYR A 567 9.36 -20.01 -3.22
CA TYR A 567 9.19 -21.46 -3.26
C TYR A 567 10.37 -22.21 -3.90
N LYS A 568 11.03 -21.63 -4.91
CA LYS A 568 12.29 -22.20 -5.44
C LYS A 568 13.38 -22.20 -4.38
N LEU A 569 13.54 -21.09 -3.66
CA LEU A 569 14.52 -20.98 -2.58
C LEU A 569 14.23 -21.96 -1.44
N TYR A 570 12.96 -22.09 -1.03
CA TYR A 570 12.51 -23.08 -0.07
C TYR A 570 12.86 -24.51 -0.52
N THR A 571 12.52 -24.86 -1.78
CA THR A 571 12.79 -26.18 -2.34
C THR A 571 14.31 -26.47 -2.37
N CYS A 572 15.16 -25.50 -2.76
CA CYS A 572 16.63 -25.67 -2.67
C CYS A 572 17.08 -25.89 -1.23
N LEU A 573 16.64 -25.05 -0.29
CA LEU A 573 17.06 -25.14 1.11
C LEU A 573 16.62 -26.42 1.80
N LYS A 574 15.41 -26.93 1.49
CA LYS A 574 14.94 -28.22 2.00
C LYS A 574 15.82 -29.35 1.49
N ALA A 575 16.18 -29.35 0.20
CA ALA A 575 17.10 -30.34 -0.36
C ALA A 575 18.49 -30.26 0.26
N LEU A 576 19.05 -29.05 0.42
CA LEU A 576 20.31 -28.83 1.11
C LEU A 576 20.28 -29.40 2.54
N ASN A 577 19.17 -29.19 3.26
CA ASN A 577 18.99 -29.68 4.62
C ASN A 577 18.82 -31.21 4.69
N CYS A 578 17.99 -31.79 3.83
CA CYS A 578 17.56 -33.18 3.96
C CYS A 578 18.45 -34.18 3.18
N ILE A 579 19.02 -33.76 2.05
CA ILE A 579 19.80 -34.64 1.16
C ILE A 579 21.29 -34.32 1.24
N TYR A 580 21.67 -33.04 1.13
CA TYR A 580 23.07 -32.66 0.89
C TYR A 580 23.81 -32.16 2.14
N ALA A 581 23.18 -32.16 3.31
CA ALA A 581 23.71 -31.45 4.49
C ALA A 581 25.14 -31.87 4.86
N ASP A 582 25.49 -33.14 4.70
CA ASP A 582 26.80 -33.68 5.06
C ASP A 582 27.91 -33.25 4.08
N GLU A 583 27.56 -32.92 2.84
CA GLU A 583 28.49 -32.53 1.77
C GLU A 583 28.83 -31.03 1.79
N LEU A 584 28.06 -30.22 2.52
CA LEU A 584 28.23 -28.76 2.56
C LEU A 584 29.28 -28.35 3.57
N ASP A 585 30.21 -27.47 3.18
CA ASP A 585 31.12 -26.84 4.13
C ASP A 585 30.46 -25.67 4.88
N SER A 586 30.98 -25.35 6.07
CA SER A 586 30.43 -24.27 6.91
C SER A 586 30.55 -22.87 6.28
N ALA A 587 31.54 -22.66 5.40
CA ALA A 587 31.75 -21.37 4.74
C ALA A 587 30.68 -21.09 3.67
N PHE A 588 30.23 -22.13 2.95
CA PHE A 588 29.12 -22.05 2.02
C PHE A 588 27.81 -21.71 2.73
N VAL A 589 27.49 -22.41 3.83
CA VAL A 589 26.25 -22.16 4.60
C VAL A 589 26.25 -20.75 5.20
N GLU A 590 27.40 -20.26 5.67
CA GLU A 590 27.55 -18.89 6.17
C GLU A 590 27.33 -17.84 5.06
N LYS A 591 27.90 -18.05 3.86
CA LYS A 591 27.65 -17.20 2.68
C LYS A 591 26.17 -17.19 2.30
N LEU A 592 25.53 -18.36 2.31
CA LEU A 592 24.11 -18.51 2.00
C LEU A 592 23.23 -17.73 2.98
N LYS A 593 23.50 -17.86 4.29
CA LYS A 593 22.82 -17.07 5.33
C LYS A 593 22.92 -15.57 5.06
N ASN A 594 24.13 -15.07 4.80
CA ASN A 594 24.35 -13.65 4.57
C ASN A 594 23.66 -13.15 3.29
N LYS A 595 23.63 -13.96 2.22
CA LYS A 595 22.84 -13.63 1.02
C LYS A 595 21.35 -13.50 1.35
N ILE A 596 20.77 -14.49 2.04
CA ILE A 596 19.33 -14.51 2.37
C ILE A 596 18.95 -13.34 3.28
N LEU A 597 19.78 -13.00 4.28
CA LEU A 597 19.50 -11.88 5.19
C LEU A 597 19.59 -10.51 4.53
N ASN A 598 20.35 -10.38 3.44
CA ASN A 598 20.56 -9.13 2.72
C ASN A 598 19.60 -8.95 1.53
N LEU A 599 18.63 -9.85 1.35
CA LEU A 599 17.65 -9.71 0.28
C LEU A 599 16.74 -8.50 0.51
N LYS A 600 16.57 -7.70 -0.54
CA LYS A 600 15.66 -6.55 -0.56
C LYS A 600 14.28 -6.96 -1.08
N CYS A 601 13.71 -8.00 -0.49
CA CYS A 601 12.36 -8.47 -0.82
C CYS A 601 11.50 -8.61 0.45
N ASN A 602 10.19 -8.74 0.25
CA ASN A 602 9.27 -9.02 1.35
C ASN A 602 9.54 -10.44 1.87
N THR A 603 9.71 -10.56 3.19
CA THR A 603 10.02 -11.81 3.90
C THR A 603 9.00 -12.14 5.00
N VAL A 604 7.80 -11.54 4.93
CA VAL A 604 6.78 -11.62 6.00
C VAL A 604 5.58 -12.51 5.67
N ASP A 605 5.61 -13.20 4.53
CA ASP A 605 4.55 -14.09 4.08
C ASP A 605 5.07 -15.52 3.94
N HIS A 606 4.16 -16.50 3.95
CA HIS A 606 4.49 -17.89 3.62
C HIS A 606 5.11 -17.98 2.21
N PRO A 607 6.22 -18.72 1.97
CA PRO A 607 6.86 -19.72 2.83
C PRO A 607 8.14 -19.25 3.55
N TRP A 608 8.29 -17.96 3.87
CA TRP A 608 9.56 -17.44 4.44
C TRP A 608 9.92 -18.03 5.80
N GLU A 609 8.94 -18.40 6.61
CA GLU A 609 9.15 -19.14 7.85
C GLU A 609 9.80 -20.51 7.57
N LEU A 610 9.41 -21.19 6.49
CA LEU A 610 9.99 -22.47 6.10
C LEU A 610 11.42 -22.32 5.54
N ILE A 611 11.68 -21.23 4.82
CA ILE A 611 13.02 -20.85 4.33
C ILE A 611 13.95 -20.63 5.53
N TYR A 612 13.56 -19.78 6.48
CA TYR A 612 14.37 -19.52 7.67
C TYR A 612 14.52 -20.75 8.55
N LYS A 613 13.47 -21.56 8.72
CA LYS A 613 13.54 -22.83 9.46
C LYS A 613 14.59 -23.78 8.88
N ASN A 614 14.57 -24.04 7.57
CA ASN A 614 15.55 -24.93 6.95
C ASN A 614 16.97 -24.37 6.99
N LEU A 615 17.13 -23.05 6.84
CA LEU A 615 18.41 -22.38 7.02
C LEU A 615 18.91 -22.51 8.48
N GLY A 616 18.05 -22.34 9.47
CA GLY A 616 18.38 -22.48 10.89
C GLY A 616 18.83 -23.90 11.24
N ILE A 617 18.13 -24.92 10.75
CA ILE A 617 18.51 -26.33 10.93
C ILE A 617 19.86 -26.62 10.27
N LEU A 618 20.11 -26.13 9.06
CA LEU A 618 21.40 -26.24 8.39
C LEU A 618 22.53 -25.59 9.20
N LEU A 619 22.29 -24.41 9.77
CA LEU A 619 23.24 -23.71 10.62
C LEU A 619 23.54 -24.51 11.90
N TYR A 620 22.54 -25.14 12.52
CA TYR A 620 22.75 -26.06 13.65
C TYR A 620 23.64 -27.24 13.28
N LYS A 621 23.37 -27.89 12.14
CA LYS A 621 24.20 -29.01 11.62
C LYS A 621 25.65 -28.61 11.36
N LYS A 622 25.93 -27.31 11.19
CA LYS A 622 27.27 -26.75 10.98
C LYS A 622 27.84 -26.01 12.19
N ASN A 623 27.23 -26.19 13.37
CA ASN A 623 27.65 -25.56 14.64
C ASN A 623 27.78 -24.03 14.55
N ASN A 624 26.89 -23.37 13.80
CA ASN A 624 26.91 -21.93 13.62
C ASN A 624 26.11 -21.22 14.73
N LYS A 625 26.71 -20.20 15.35
CA LYS A 625 26.12 -19.47 16.48
C LYS A 625 24.84 -18.70 16.15
N ASP A 626 24.60 -18.37 14.88
CA ASP A 626 23.42 -17.62 14.47
C ASP A 626 22.18 -18.52 14.27
N ALA A 627 22.31 -19.85 14.40
CA ALA A 627 21.22 -20.80 14.15
C ALA A 627 19.93 -20.45 14.91
N SER A 628 20.01 -20.23 16.23
CA SER A 628 18.83 -19.89 17.05
C SER A 628 18.22 -18.55 16.66
N LYS A 629 19.04 -17.55 16.33
CA LYS A 629 18.55 -16.25 15.85
C LYS A 629 17.73 -16.39 14.56
N ILE A 630 18.17 -17.27 13.65
CA ILE A 630 17.45 -17.56 12.41
C ILE A 630 16.16 -18.35 12.69
N MET A 631 16.17 -19.32 13.60
CA MET A 631 14.96 -20.06 14.01
C MET A 631 13.91 -19.16 14.67
N GLN A 632 14.33 -18.20 15.50
CA GLN A 632 13.43 -17.19 16.07
C GLN A 632 12.84 -16.27 14.99
N LYS A 633 13.64 -15.90 13.98
CA LYS A 633 13.14 -15.17 12.81
C LYS A 633 12.11 -16.01 12.04
N ALA A 634 12.37 -17.31 11.85
CA ALA A 634 11.42 -18.23 11.22
C ALA A 634 10.06 -18.23 11.94
N ALA A 635 10.06 -18.37 13.27
CA ALA A 635 8.83 -18.44 14.06
C ALA A 635 8.04 -17.12 14.15
N SER A 636 8.60 -15.98 13.67
CA SER A 636 8.00 -14.64 13.86
C SER A 636 7.86 -13.81 12.60
N CYS A 637 8.41 -14.25 11.46
CA CYS A 637 8.39 -13.42 10.24
C CYS A 637 6.98 -13.24 9.68
N VAL A 638 6.12 -14.25 9.79
CA VAL A 638 4.71 -14.19 9.36
C VAL A 638 3.84 -13.59 10.47
N LYS A 639 3.47 -12.31 10.32
CA LYS A 639 2.82 -11.52 11.39
C LYS A 639 1.33 -11.83 11.61
N ARG A 640 0.61 -12.29 10.57
CA ARG A 640 -0.84 -12.59 10.61
C ARG A 640 -1.12 -14.05 10.24
N ALA A 641 -0.34 -14.94 10.83
CA ALA A 641 -0.49 -16.39 10.70
C ALA A 641 -1.81 -16.88 11.31
N ASP A 642 -2.54 -17.71 10.58
CA ASP A 642 -3.64 -18.51 11.13
C ASP A 642 -3.12 -19.89 11.60
N ASN A 643 -4.01 -20.81 11.94
CA ASN A 643 -3.74 -22.02 12.71
C ASN A 643 -2.60 -22.89 12.17
N THR A 644 -2.54 -23.19 10.86
CA THR A 644 -1.46 -24.04 10.31
C THR A 644 -0.09 -23.39 10.48
N ILE A 645 0.05 -22.11 10.11
CA ILE A 645 1.32 -21.40 10.23
C ILE A 645 1.69 -21.19 11.70
N LYS A 646 0.71 -21.00 12.58
CA LYS A 646 0.94 -20.97 14.03
C LYS A 646 1.48 -22.31 14.54
N ALA A 647 0.94 -23.44 14.08
CA ALA A 647 1.47 -24.77 14.38
C ALA A 647 2.93 -24.93 13.91
N ILE A 648 3.24 -24.48 12.67
CA ILE A 648 4.62 -24.46 12.14
C ILE A 648 5.54 -23.65 13.06
N ASN A 649 5.12 -22.46 13.47
CA ASN A 649 5.92 -21.56 14.28
C ASN A 649 6.19 -22.14 15.67
N LEU A 650 5.16 -22.68 16.34
CA LEU A 650 5.32 -23.36 17.63
C LEU A 650 6.24 -24.57 17.51
N PHE A 651 6.09 -25.39 16.47
CA PHE A 651 6.99 -26.51 16.23
C PHE A 651 8.42 -26.06 15.90
N THR A 652 8.59 -24.93 15.21
CA THR A 652 9.91 -24.35 14.92
C THR A 652 10.63 -23.94 16.21
N VAL A 653 9.91 -23.41 17.19
CA VAL A 653 10.45 -23.11 18.54
C VAL A 653 10.84 -24.41 19.28
N ILE A 654 10.02 -25.47 19.19
CA ILE A 654 10.36 -26.80 19.71
C ILE A 654 11.66 -27.32 19.05
N GLN A 655 11.79 -27.20 17.73
CA GLN A 655 12.99 -27.62 17.01
C GLN A 655 14.24 -26.81 17.42
N ASP A 656 14.11 -25.49 17.64
CA ASP A 656 15.19 -24.64 18.12
C ASP A 656 15.75 -25.14 19.47
N TYR A 657 14.88 -25.44 20.42
CA TYR A 657 15.29 -25.93 21.74
C TYR A 657 15.80 -27.36 21.71
N PHE A 658 15.29 -28.20 20.81
CA PHE A 658 15.83 -29.55 20.58
C PHE A 658 17.27 -29.48 20.05
N TYR A 659 17.54 -28.71 18.99
CA TYR A 659 18.87 -28.60 18.40
C TYR A 659 19.89 -27.87 19.27
N SER A 660 19.45 -26.90 20.10
CA SER A 660 20.33 -26.23 21.06
C SER A 660 20.62 -27.05 22.33
N GLY A 661 19.94 -28.18 22.53
CA GLY A 661 20.08 -29.02 23.73
C GLY A 661 19.46 -28.42 24.99
N ASN A 662 18.59 -27.40 24.87
CA ASN A 662 17.96 -26.73 26.01
C ASN A 662 16.68 -27.47 26.44
N ILE A 663 16.83 -28.56 27.19
CA ILE A 663 15.73 -29.45 27.60
C ILE A 663 14.63 -28.71 28.38
N LYS A 664 14.98 -27.76 29.26
CA LYS A 664 13.99 -27.01 30.05
C LYS A 664 13.07 -26.16 29.17
N CYS A 665 13.66 -25.45 28.20
CA CYS A 665 12.89 -24.65 27.26
C CYS A 665 12.10 -25.53 26.28
N LEU A 666 12.64 -26.69 25.90
CA LEU A 666 11.96 -27.67 25.07
C LEU A 666 10.68 -28.22 25.74
N GLU A 667 10.75 -28.60 27.01
CA GLU A 667 9.56 -29.02 27.76
C GLU A 667 8.52 -27.90 27.91
N LYS A 668 8.99 -26.65 28.01
CA LYS A 668 8.10 -25.49 28.10
C LYS A 668 7.39 -25.25 26.76
N SER A 669 8.12 -25.28 25.64
CA SER A 669 7.54 -25.05 24.32
C SER A 669 6.58 -26.17 23.89
N ILE A 670 6.84 -27.42 24.29
CA ILE A 670 5.89 -28.53 24.11
C ILE A 670 4.57 -28.25 24.85
N ARG A 671 4.64 -27.83 26.12
CA ARG A 671 3.43 -27.47 26.90
C ARG A 671 2.70 -26.26 26.32
N GLU A 672 3.42 -25.29 25.78
CA GLU A 672 2.82 -24.15 25.06
C GLU A 672 2.10 -24.61 23.79
N PHE A 673 2.64 -25.61 23.08
CA PHE A 673 1.99 -26.22 21.93
C PHE A 673 0.71 -26.97 22.34
N GLU A 674 0.76 -27.82 23.36
CA GLU A 674 -0.41 -28.54 23.88
C GLU A 674 -1.52 -27.58 24.28
N LYS A 675 -1.19 -26.52 25.04
CA LYS A 675 -2.16 -25.50 25.44
C LYS A 675 -2.82 -24.83 24.23
N TRP A 676 -2.06 -24.55 23.17
CA TRP A 676 -2.63 -23.98 21.96
C TRP A 676 -3.58 -24.96 21.23
N LEU A 677 -3.27 -26.26 21.23
CA LEU A 677 -4.17 -27.27 20.69
C LEU A 677 -5.49 -27.36 21.46
N ASP A 678 -5.48 -27.18 22.78
CA ASP A 678 -6.71 -27.13 23.58
C ASP A 678 -7.65 -26.00 23.12
N GLU A 679 -7.08 -24.89 22.64
CA GLU A 679 -7.82 -23.74 22.08
C GLU A 679 -8.22 -23.95 20.60
N THR A 680 -7.78 -25.04 19.95
CA THR A 680 -7.98 -25.31 18.51
C THR A 680 -8.46 -26.75 18.25
N PRO A 681 -9.73 -27.10 18.58
CA PRO A 681 -10.22 -28.49 18.57
C PRO A 681 -10.15 -29.18 17.20
N SER A 682 -10.37 -28.44 16.11
CA SER A 682 -10.28 -28.94 14.74
C SER A 682 -8.93 -29.58 14.42
N ILE A 683 -7.85 -29.03 14.97
CA ILE A 683 -6.48 -29.53 14.80
C ILE A 683 -6.09 -30.54 15.88
N SER A 684 -6.49 -30.29 17.14
CA SER A 684 -6.11 -31.09 18.31
C SER A 684 -6.27 -32.60 18.12
N LYS A 685 -7.38 -33.02 17.50
CA LYS A 685 -7.69 -34.44 17.22
C LYS A 685 -6.64 -35.15 16.34
N HIS A 686 -5.85 -34.42 15.56
CA HIS A 686 -4.82 -34.97 14.67
C HIS A 686 -3.43 -35.08 15.32
N PHE A 687 -3.27 -34.57 16.54
CA PHE A 687 -2.01 -34.53 17.27
C PHE A 687 -2.02 -35.34 18.57
N SER A 688 -3.13 -36.00 18.93
CA SER A 688 -3.27 -36.72 20.21
C SER A 688 -2.22 -37.82 20.42
N ASP A 689 -1.76 -38.46 19.34
CA ASP A 689 -0.70 -39.47 19.35
C ASP A 689 0.71 -38.86 19.48
N ALA A 690 0.88 -37.58 19.14
CA ALA A 690 2.18 -36.94 19.08
C ALA A 690 2.79 -36.62 20.45
N PHE A 691 1.97 -36.48 21.50
CA PHE A 691 2.42 -36.14 22.86
C PHE A 691 2.66 -37.35 23.76
N SER A 692 2.82 -38.54 23.16
CA SER A 692 3.15 -39.76 23.89
C SER A 692 4.67 -39.92 24.05
N GLY A 693 5.10 -40.35 25.25
CA GLY A 693 6.49 -40.70 25.54
C GLY A 693 7.30 -39.62 26.26
N ASN A 694 8.63 -39.76 26.23
CA ASN A 694 9.54 -38.74 26.76
C ASN A 694 9.70 -37.55 25.79
N VAL A 695 10.32 -36.46 26.24
CA VAL A 695 10.50 -35.22 25.45
C VAL A 695 11.11 -35.46 24.06
N SER A 696 12.07 -36.39 23.94
CA SER A 696 12.70 -36.72 22.66
C SER A 696 11.77 -37.54 21.75
N GLU A 697 10.94 -38.41 22.33
CA GLU A 697 9.91 -39.17 21.60
C GLU A 697 8.81 -38.24 21.10
N ILE A 698 8.33 -37.33 21.95
CA ILE A 698 7.34 -36.30 21.58
C ILE A 698 7.87 -35.44 20.43
N TYR A 699 9.12 -35.00 20.50
CA TYR A 699 9.77 -34.28 19.39
C TYR A 699 9.68 -35.08 18.07
N ARG A 700 10.06 -36.35 18.07
CA ARG A 700 10.07 -37.18 16.85
C ARG A 700 8.66 -37.41 16.32
N ASN A 701 7.70 -37.62 17.21
CA ASN A 701 6.31 -37.79 16.82
C ASN A 701 5.74 -36.50 16.20
N LEU A 702 6.06 -35.33 16.77
CA LEU A 702 5.71 -34.04 16.18
C LEU A 702 6.43 -33.83 14.84
N GLU A 703 7.71 -34.16 14.73
CA GLU A 703 8.46 -34.08 13.46
C GLU A 703 7.77 -34.87 12.34
N ASN A 704 7.18 -36.04 12.66
CA ASN A 704 6.39 -36.84 11.73
C ASN A 704 5.05 -36.21 11.32
N LYS A 705 4.52 -35.23 12.06
CA LYS A 705 3.32 -34.45 11.68
C LYS A 705 3.63 -33.28 10.75
N PHE A 706 4.89 -32.84 10.73
CA PHE A 706 5.36 -31.64 10.05
C PHE A 706 6.30 -31.94 8.86
N THR A 707 6.21 -33.17 8.34
CA THR A 707 7.02 -33.77 7.28
C THR A 707 6.97 -32.99 5.96
N PHE A 708 5.76 -32.54 5.65
CA PHE A 708 5.44 -31.81 4.44
C PHE A 708 4.49 -30.70 4.93
N ILE A 709 4.88 -29.44 4.78
CA ILE A 709 3.99 -28.31 5.08
C ILE A 709 4.12 -27.37 3.89
N PHE A 710 2.96 -26.91 3.43
CA PHE A 710 2.61 -26.62 2.05
C PHE A 710 3.45 -25.59 1.33
N ALA A 711 3.24 -25.59 0.01
CA ALA A 711 3.38 -24.45 -0.88
C ALA A 711 2.01 -23.92 -1.27
#